data_AF-A0A3B7MIU5-F1
#
_entry.id   AF-A0A3B7MIU5-F1
#
_cell.length_a   1.000
_cell.length_b   1.000
_cell.length_c   1.000
_cell.angle_alpha   90.00
_cell.angle_beta   90.00
_cell.angle_gamma   90.00
#
_symmetry.space_group_name_H-M   'P 1'
#
loop_
_entity.id
_entity.type
_entity.pdbx_description
1 polymer ?
#
loop_
_entity_poly.entity_id
_entity_poly.type
_entity_poly.pdbx_seq_one_letter_code
_entity_poly.pdbx_strand_id
1 'polypeptide(L)'
;MKRSLLAVLLTAFHLLALGQQPPKREMRGAWIATFSNIDWPNRTQTPAQQRAAFLTILEHHKATGLNTLYIQVRSQCDAMYPSSIEPWSADLTGTQGKAPSPDWDPMQFMIDECHKRGIEFHAWINPYRAVSNTANLPGFAANHVARLHPDWLLSQGTLRVLDPGLAVVRDYITSVITDIVQRYAVDGIHFDDYFYPPAAPAGTTPYNDDSSFTLDPRGFTVRADWRRDNVSLLIKRLNDTIQALKPWVKFGVSPSGIYRNSTNPAIGTPTSGLEHYTTLFADTKKWLQEGWVDYIAPQVYWYIGQPGANYAAIVPWWNNQANGRHIYIGMAGYKVNDPAQGVNWANPSMIPNEMRMNRDPLYPNIKGEAIYNTSSMRSTTKLGFRDSLRLFFYQKPALLPRMPWRDSVAPAAPATLTVVKYPGDSIALNWVKPVATDELDKAIRFVIYRSEDSTIDISNANNILAITNTDTSAYADKTGIPGTTYYYTVTALDHFHNESEVSNRASNLPPAIVCPPDQTLYLDASCALVLPDYTTQALVNGQTAAPGIVVTQTPAAGTLINGSQDIIVTLSATDAGGNTGVCQFTATVKDNLAPVITALDPALTNGSIQVFNTDSAACQFTAGTQLDISATDGCDTSLTYSYVLTYKGVAAAPVAASSLQGTVFLPGATLVSWTVTDDAGNTSTFSYTVQVADKESPLITNAAVNPSEIWPPNFQMKDVTVDYVATDNCGPVSTSLAVTSNEPVTGGLYGNLAPDWVIVDQHHVKLRAERGLLGNGRIYTITITATDTAGNSSTQNMQVTVPRVPNDPFPDGILTVKAFPNPSPGQFYVITLSTSQKPLNIVVTDNTGRTIETRSGLAANGLFTLGSNYRAGTYYLQVKQGNNAQTVKLIKL
;
A
#
# COMPACT_ATOMS: atom_id res chain seq x y z
N MET A 1 -2.24 -55.88 -42.46
CA MET A 1 -3.60 -55.30 -42.69
C MET A 1 -4.36 -54.88 -41.43
N LYS A 2 -4.15 -55.44 -40.23
CA LYS A 2 -4.97 -55.08 -39.04
C LYS A 2 -4.57 -53.79 -38.29
N ARG A 3 -3.38 -53.23 -38.51
CA ARG A 3 -2.95 -51.95 -37.87
C ARG A 3 -3.32 -50.69 -38.67
N SER A 4 -3.47 -50.81 -39.99
CA SER A 4 -3.86 -49.70 -40.86
C SER A 4 -5.37 -49.42 -40.84
N LEU A 5 -6.21 -50.42 -40.53
CA LEU A 5 -7.66 -50.20 -40.37
C LEU A 5 -8.01 -49.44 -39.08
N LEU A 6 -7.23 -49.60 -38.00
CA LEU A 6 -7.52 -48.95 -36.72
C LEU A 6 -7.18 -47.44 -36.74
N ALA A 7 -6.14 -47.04 -37.50
CA ALA A 7 -5.79 -45.64 -37.70
C ALA A 7 -6.80 -44.91 -38.63
N VAL A 8 -7.39 -45.62 -39.60
CA VAL A 8 -8.46 -45.08 -40.46
C VAL A 8 -9.80 -45.01 -39.72
N LEU A 9 -10.08 -45.93 -38.79
CA LEU A 9 -11.27 -45.85 -37.93
C LEU A 9 -11.15 -44.75 -36.85
N LEU A 10 -9.96 -44.50 -36.28
CA LEU A 10 -9.77 -43.39 -35.33
C LEU A 10 -9.80 -42.01 -36.00
N THR A 11 -9.32 -41.88 -37.24
CA THR A 11 -9.43 -40.63 -38.01
C THR A 11 -10.85 -40.41 -38.57
N ALA A 12 -11.60 -41.47 -38.89
CA ALA A 12 -13.02 -41.38 -39.25
C ALA A 12 -13.92 -41.03 -38.05
N PHE A 13 -13.57 -41.43 -36.82
CA PHE A 13 -14.30 -41.03 -35.60
C PHE A 13 -14.05 -39.58 -35.16
N HIS A 14 -12.96 -38.94 -35.61
CA HIS A 14 -12.74 -37.50 -35.35
C HIS A 14 -13.49 -36.58 -36.33
N LEU A 15 -14.04 -37.13 -37.41
CA LEU A 15 -14.88 -36.40 -38.38
C LEU A 15 -16.39 -36.57 -38.14
N LEU A 16 -16.80 -37.39 -37.17
CA LEU A 16 -18.21 -37.72 -36.89
C LEU A 16 -18.83 -36.99 -35.69
N ALA A 17 -18.18 -35.94 -35.17
CA ALA A 17 -18.74 -35.11 -34.10
C ALA A 17 -18.43 -33.61 -34.24
N LEU A 18 -18.35 -33.09 -35.46
CA LEU A 18 -18.61 -31.66 -35.65
C LEU A 18 -20.12 -31.45 -35.51
N GLY A 19 -20.60 -31.43 -34.26
CA GLY A 19 -21.90 -30.87 -33.96
C GLY A 19 -21.95 -29.46 -34.56
N GLN A 20 -23.04 -29.14 -35.25
CA GLN A 20 -23.21 -27.82 -35.82
C GLN A 20 -23.06 -26.77 -34.72
N GLN A 21 -22.13 -25.82 -34.90
CA GLN A 21 -21.93 -24.75 -33.93
C GLN A 21 -23.27 -24.03 -33.68
N PRO A 22 -23.63 -23.79 -32.41
CA PRO A 22 -24.89 -23.13 -32.10
C PRO A 22 -24.91 -21.74 -32.75
N PRO A 23 -25.95 -21.41 -33.54
CA PRO A 23 -26.00 -20.13 -34.22
C PRO A 23 -26.19 -19.01 -33.20
N LYS A 24 -25.42 -17.91 -33.34
CA LYS A 24 -25.63 -16.69 -32.54
C LYS A 24 -27.03 -16.10 -32.72
N ARG A 25 -27.58 -16.21 -33.93
CA ARG A 25 -28.87 -15.62 -34.30
C ARG A 25 -29.78 -16.64 -34.97
N GLU A 26 -30.98 -16.80 -34.44
CA GLU A 26 -31.97 -17.76 -34.93
C GLU A 26 -33.35 -17.46 -34.34
N MET A 27 -34.37 -17.41 -35.20
CA MET A 27 -35.78 -17.37 -34.76
C MET A 27 -36.24 -18.78 -34.40
N ARG A 28 -36.78 -18.95 -33.20
CA ARG A 28 -37.25 -20.23 -32.67
C ARG A 28 -38.69 -20.09 -32.20
N GLY A 29 -39.61 -20.53 -33.05
CA GLY A 29 -41.03 -20.26 -32.94
C GLY A 29 -41.90 -21.48 -32.59
N ALA A 30 -43.11 -21.20 -32.09
CA ALA A 30 -44.21 -22.15 -32.06
C ALA A 30 -45.56 -21.41 -32.19
N TRP A 31 -46.55 -22.09 -32.76
CA TRP A 31 -47.93 -21.58 -32.82
C TRP A 31 -48.76 -22.10 -31.66
N ILE A 32 -49.51 -21.19 -31.03
CA ILE A 32 -50.54 -21.47 -30.03
C ILE A 32 -51.90 -21.14 -30.67
N ALA A 33 -52.60 -22.18 -31.12
CA ALA A 33 -53.91 -22.07 -31.74
C ALA A 33 -55.02 -22.02 -30.69
N THR A 34 -55.90 -21.03 -30.81
CA THR A 34 -57.03 -20.84 -29.89
C THR A 34 -58.35 -21.31 -30.46
N PHE A 35 -58.48 -21.30 -31.78
CA PHE A 35 -59.67 -21.75 -32.48
C PHE A 35 -60.03 -23.18 -32.05
N SER A 36 -61.27 -23.39 -31.59
CA SER A 36 -61.73 -24.69 -31.07
C SER A 36 -60.89 -25.24 -29.90
N ASN A 37 -60.23 -24.36 -29.14
CA ASN A 37 -59.41 -24.71 -27.98
C ASN A 37 -58.25 -25.69 -28.30
N ILE A 38 -57.67 -25.64 -29.52
CA ILE A 38 -56.63 -26.61 -29.97
C ILE A 38 -55.44 -26.68 -29.00
N ASP A 39 -54.83 -25.54 -28.65
CA ASP A 39 -53.69 -25.48 -27.75
C ASP A 39 -54.03 -24.80 -26.42
N TRP A 40 -54.73 -23.67 -26.50
CA TRP A 40 -55.11 -22.85 -25.36
C TRP A 40 -56.23 -21.87 -25.76
N PRO A 41 -57.14 -21.44 -24.89
CA PRO A 41 -57.38 -21.94 -23.54
C PRO A 41 -58.27 -23.18 -23.56
N ASN A 42 -58.62 -23.73 -22.39
CA ASN A 42 -59.81 -24.56 -22.27
C ASN A 42 -60.97 -23.66 -21.81
N ARG A 43 -62.00 -23.51 -22.65
CA ARG A 43 -63.16 -22.64 -22.38
C ARG A 43 -64.00 -23.01 -21.16
N THR A 44 -63.84 -24.21 -20.60
CA THR A 44 -64.53 -24.63 -19.37
C THR A 44 -63.78 -24.22 -18.10
N GLN A 45 -62.56 -23.70 -18.23
CA GLN A 45 -61.74 -23.28 -17.10
C GLN A 45 -62.05 -21.86 -16.66
N THR A 46 -61.83 -21.57 -15.38
CA THR A 46 -61.88 -20.20 -14.86
C THR A 46 -60.71 -19.37 -15.40
N PRO A 47 -60.79 -18.03 -15.40
CA PRO A 47 -59.65 -17.17 -15.76
C PRO A 47 -58.35 -17.52 -15.04
N ALA A 48 -58.40 -17.84 -13.74
CA ALA A 48 -57.21 -18.23 -12.98
C ALA A 48 -56.58 -19.54 -13.50
N GLN A 49 -57.42 -20.52 -13.85
CA GLN A 49 -56.96 -21.79 -14.44
C GLN A 49 -56.40 -21.60 -15.85
N GLN A 50 -57.03 -20.75 -16.67
CA GLN A 50 -56.53 -20.41 -18.00
C GLN A 50 -55.16 -19.71 -17.95
N ARG A 51 -54.97 -18.78 -17.00
CA ARG A 51 -53.67 -18.15 -16.73
C ARG A 51 -52.62 -19.18 -16.33
N ALA A 52 -52.93 -20.06 -15.38
CA ALA A 52 -51.99 -21.11 -14.94
C ALA A 52 -51.63 -22.09 -16.07
N ALA A 53 -52.60 -22.45 -16.91
CA ALA A 53 -52.38 -23.28 -18.09
C ALA A 53 -51.45 -22.59 -19.10
N PHE A 54 -51.65 -21.29 -19.35
CA PHE A 54 -50.79 -20.51 -20.23
C PHE A 54 -49.36 -20.39 -19.68
N LEU A 55 -49.19 -20.14 -18.38
CA LEU A 55 -47.87 -20.12 -17.74
C LEU A 55 -47.16 -21.47 -17.89
N THR A 56 -47.88 -22.57 -17.74
CA THR A 56 -47.31 -23.92 -17.97
C THR A 56 -46.84 -24.10 -19.42
N ILE A 57 -47.60 -23.56 -20.39
CA ILE A 57 -47.20 -23.52 -21.79
C ILE A 57 -45.92 -22.70 -21.95
N LEU A 58 -45.86 -21.48 -21.40
CA LEU A 58 -44.70 -20.60 -21.51
C LEU A 58 -43.43 -21.19 -20.90
N GLU A 59 -43.49 -21.72 -19.68
CA GLU A 59 -42.33 -22.37 -19.05
C GLU A 59 -41.82 -23.53 -19.89
N HIS A 60 -42.75 -24.30 -20.48
CA HIS A 60 -42.40 -25.41 -21.33
C HIS A 60 -41.67 -24.98 -22.62
N HIS A 61 -42.12 -23.91 -23.28
CA HIS A 61 -41.47 -23.37 -24.49
C HIS A 61 -40.16 -22.64 -24.16
N LYS A 62 -40.11 -21.92 -23.04
CA LYS A 62 -38.87 -21.29 -22.55
C LYS A 62 -37.81 -22.35 -22.24
N ALA A 63 -38.18 -23.44 -21.58
CA ALA A 63 -37.28 -24.56 -21.32
C ALA A 63 -36.83 -25.30 -22.58
N THR A 64 -37.60 -25.22 -23.69
CA THR A 64 -37.14 -25.71 -25.00
C THR A 64 -36.08 -24.82 -25.63
N GLY A 65 -36.06 -23.53 -25.28
CA GLY A 65 -35.18 -22.53 -25.88
C GLY A 65 -35.83 -21.69 -26.98
N LEU A 66 -37.17 -21.65 -27.03
CA LEU A 66 -37.90 -20.77 -27.96
C LEU A 66 -37.77 -19.30 -27.56
N ASN A 67 -37.81 -18.41 -28.56
CA ASN A 67 -37.72 -16.96 -28.38
C ASN A 67 -38.88 -16.19 -29.03
N THR A 68 -39.77 -16.85 -29.78
CA THR A 68 -40.94 -16.23 -30.43
C THR A 68 -42.17 -17.13 -30.30
N LEU A 69 -43.36 -16.57 -30.06
CA LEU A 69 -44.63 -17.30 -30.08
C LEU A 69 -45.66 -16.58 -30.96
N TYR A 70 -46.31 -17.35 -31.83
CA TYR A 70 -47.43 -16.89 -32.66
C TYR A 70 -48.72 -17.32 -32.00
N ILE A 71 -49.43 -16.38 -31.36
CA ILE A 71 -50.57 -16.69 -30.49
C ILE A 71 -51.84 -16.17 -31.11
N GLN A 72 -52.79 -17.07 -31.38
CA GLN A 72 -54.02 -16.70 -32.08
C GLN A 72 -54.88 -15.79 -31.19
N VAL A 73 -55.05 -14.54 -31.58
CA VAL A 73 -55.90 -13.57 -30.85
C VAL A 73 -57.22 -13.30 -31.57
N ARG A 74 -57.30 -13.70 -32.84
CA ARG A 74 -58.47 -13.56 -33.70
C ARG A 74 -58.64 -14.79 -34.59
N SER A 75 -59.76 -15.50 -34.43
CA SER A 75 -59.98 -16.79 -35.09
C SER A 75 -61.07 -16.76 -36.16
N GLN A 76 -62.21 -16.14 -35.86
CA GLN A 76 -63.37 -16.09 -36.75
C GLN A 76 -64.12 -14.75 -36.59
N CYS A 77 -63.41 -13.63 -36.75
CA CYS A 77 -63.92 -12.27 -36.46
C CYS A 77 -64.36 -12.07 -35.01
N ASP A 78 -63.57 -12.61 -34.10
CA ASP A 78 -63.73 -12.54 -32.65
C ASP A 78 -62.41 -12.21 -31.96
N ALA A 79 -62.46 -11.73 -30.71
CA ALA A 79 -61.30 -11.23 -29.99
C ALA A 79 -60.99 -12.03 -28.73
N MET A 80 -59.72 -12.37 -28.53
CA MET A 80 -59.15 -12.89 -27.28
C MET A 80 -58.78 -11.77 -26.29
N TYR A 81 -59.33 -10.58 -26.49
CA TYR A 81 -59.02 -9.35 -25.78
C TYR A 81 -60.25 -8.43 -25.79
N PRO A 82 -60.36 -7.45 -24.88
CA PRO A 82 -61.45 -6.49 -24.89
C PRO A 82 -61.35 -5.64 -26.15
N SER A 83 -62.30 -5.82 -27.08
CA SER A 83 -62.41 -5.05 -28.31
C SER A 83 -63.75 -4.32 -28.37
N SER A 84 -63.74 -3.08 -28.86
CA SER A 84 -64.96 -2.34 -29.22
C SER A 84 -65.44 -2.64 -30.64
N ILE A 85 -64.63 -3.35 -31.43
CA ILE A 85 -64.90 -3.68 -32.83
C ILE A 85 -65.43 -5.11 -32.96
N GLU A 86 -64.80 -6.06 -32.27
CA GLU A 86 -65.13 -7.49 -32.37
C GLU A 86 -65.67 -8.07 -31.05
N PRO A 87 -66.61 -9.02 -31.11
CA PRO A 87 -67.09 -9.68 -29.91
C PRO A 87 -66.02 -10.59 -29.29
N TRP A 88 -66.10 -10.79 -27.97
CA TRP A 88 -65.29 -11.79 -27.27
C TRP A 88 -65.39 -13.17 -27.92
N SER A 89 -64.27 -13.88 -28.00
CA SER A 89 -64.25 -15.22 -28.55
C SER A 89 -64.99 -16.24 -27.67
N ALA A 90 -65.77 -17.11 -28.31
CA ALA A 90 -66.40 -18.24 -27.64
C ALA A 90 -65.37 -19.26 -27.12
N ASP A 91 -64.14 -19.26 -27.64
CA ASP A 91 -63.09 -20.15 -27.17
C ASP A 91 -62.55 -19.74 -25.79
N LEU A 92 -62.89 -18.55 -25.26
CA LEU A 92 -62.59 -18.18 -23.86
C LEU A 92 -63.64 -18.69 -22.86
N THR A 93 -64.92 -18.57 -23.20
CA THR A 93 -66.02 -18.69 -22.22
C THR A 93 -67.11 -19.70 -22.61
N GLY A 94 -67.03 -20.26 -23.82
CA GLY A 94 -68.08 -21.08 -24.43
C GLY A 94 -69.21 -20.29 -25.08
N THR A 95 -69.22 -18.95 -24.98
CA THR A 95 -70.26 -18.11 -25.57
C THR A 95 -69.64 -16.86 -26.21
N GLN A 96 -69.85 -16.66 -27.51
CA GLN A 96 -69.31 -15.50 -28.21
C GLN A 96 -69.94 -14.21 -27.67
N GLY A 97 -69.14 -13.14 -27.56
CA GLY A 97 -69.55 -11.85 -27.02
C GLY A 97 -69.60 -11.80 -25.49
N LYS A 98 -69.48 -12.94 -24.80
CA LYS A 98 -69.43 -12.98 -23.33
C LYS A 98 -67.99 -12.75 -22.83
N ALA A 99 -67.80 -11.66 -22.09
CA ALA A 99 -66.56 -11.36 -21.41
C ALA A 99 -66.20 -12.44 -20.36
N PRO A 100 -64.91 -12.72 -20.13
CA PRO A 100 -64.50 -13.64 -19.07
C PRO A 100 -64.82 -13.07 -17.68
N SER A 101 -65.14 -13.95 -16.72
CA SER A 101 -65.47 -13.56 -15.33
C SER A 101 -64.68 -14.40 -14.31
N PRO A 102 -64.01 -13.78 -13.31
CA PRO A 102 -63.84 -12.33 -13.12
C PRO A 102 -63.11 -11.67 -14.31
N ASP A 103 -63.36 -10.37 -14.49
CA ASP A 103 -62.89 -9.61 -15.65
C ASP A 103 -61.36 -9.68 -15.78
N TRP A 104 -60.89 -9.97 -16.99
CA TRP A 104 -59.48 -9.86 -17.35
C TRP A 104 -59.27 -9.68 -18.84
N ASP A 105 -58.11 -9.14 -19.20
CA ASP A 105 -57.61 -9.08 -20.56
C ASP A 105 -56.60 -10.24 -20.80
N PRO A 106 -56.99 -11.28 -21.58
CA PRO A 106 -56.11 -12.40 -21.86
C PRO A 106 -54.91 -12.02 -22.71
N MET A 107 -55.07 -11.14 -23.69
CA MET A 107 -53.97 -10.75 -24.58
C MET A 107 -52.92 -9.92 -23.84
N GLN A 108 -53.32 -8.95 -23.01
CA GLN A 108 -52.37 -8.20 -22.19
C GLN A 108 -51.58 -9.14 -21.28
N PHE A 109 -52.24 -10.09 -20.62
CA PHE A 109 -51.58 -11.08 -19.79
C PHE A 109 -50.58 -11.93 -20.60
N MET A 110 -50.95 -12.38 -21.79
CA MET A 110 -50.04 -13.18 -22.62
C MET A 110 -48.80 -12.39 -23.04
N ILE A 111 -48.95 -11.11 -23.40
CA ILE A 111 -47.83 -10.21 -23.73
C ILE A 111 -46.90 -10.07 -22.53
N ASP A 112 -47.44 -9.67 -21.38
CA ASP A 112 -46.65 -9.45 -20.16
C ASP A 112 -45.84 -10.69 -19.77
N GLU A 113 -46.47 -11.88 -19.82
CA GLU A 113 -45.81 -13.12 -19.42
C GLU A 113 -44.81 -13.65 -20.47
N CYS A 114 -45.00 -13.35 -21.76
CA CYS A 114 -44.00 -13.60 -22.79
C CYS A 114 -42.77 -12.70 -22.57
N HIS A 115 -42.99 -11.39 -22.39
CA HIS A 115 -41.93 -10.40 -22.19
C HIS A 115 -41.13 -10.64 -20.90
N LYS A 116 -41.78 -11.01 -19.79
CA LYS A 116 -41.10 -11.43 -18.55
C LYS A 116 -40.13 -12.60 -18.75
N ARG A 117 -40.30 -13.38 -19.82
CA ARG A 117 -39.45 -14.54 -20.18
C ARG A 117 -38.57 -14.29 -21.40
N GLY A 118 -38.57 -13.06 -21.91
CA GLY A 118 -37.78 -12.69 -23.08
C GLY A 118 -38.24 -13.38 -24.37
N ILE A 119 -39.53 -13.71 -24.47
CA ILE A 119 -40.16 -14.30 -25.66
C ILE A 119 -40.95 -13.21 -26.38
N GLU A 120 -40.81 -13.12 -27.70
CA GLU A 120 -41.63 -12.23 -28.51
C GLU A 120 -43.06 -12.76 -28.67
N PHE A 121 -44.03 -11.88 -28.48
CA PHE A 121 -45.45 -12.10 -28.71
C PHE A 121 -45.84 -11.57 -30.09
N HIS A 122 -46.18 -12.49 -31.00
CA HIS A 122 -46.76 -12.14 -32.29
C HIS A 122 -48.26 -12.45 -32.27
N ALA A 123 -49.09 -11.43 -32.44
CA ALA A 123 -50.54 -11.56 -32.49
C ALA A 123 -50.95 -12.26 -33.79
N TRP A 124 -51.35 -13.53 -33.69
CA TRP A 124 -51.81 -14.32 -34.82
C TRP A 124 -53.29 -14.05 -35.10
N ILE A 125 -53.56 -13.65 -36.33
CA ILE A 125 -54.88 -13.27 -36.82
C ILE A 125 -55.20 -14.10 -38.07
N ASN A 126 -56.36 -14.75 -38.06
CA ASN A 126 -57.01 -15.14 -39.30
C ASN A 126 -57.71 -13.90 -39.87
N PRO A 127 -57.39 -13.41 -41.08
CA PRO A 127 -57.94 -12.15 -41.58
C PRO A 127 -59.40 -12.24 -42.04
N TYR A 128 -59.81 -13.32 -42.72
CA TYR A 128 -61.08 -13.35 -43.44
C TYR A 128 -62.12 -14.31 -42.87
N ARG A 129 -61.75 -15.33 -42.10
CA ARG A 129 -62.74 -16.26 -41.53
C ARG A 129 -63.72 -15.49 -40.65
N ALA A 130 -65.01 -15.56 -40.99
CA ALA A 130 -66.07 -14.94 -40.20
C ALA A 130 -66.97 -15.99 -39.55
N VAL A 131 -67.30 -17.08 -40.25
CA VAL A 131 -68.11 -18.17 -39.72
C VAL A 131 -67.55 -19.48 -40.24
N SER A 132 -66.99 -20.29 -39.33
CA SER A 132 -66.45 -21.61 -39.68
C SER A 132 -67.54 -22.62 -40.06
N ASN A 133 -68.72 -22.52 -39.45
CA ASN A 133 -69.90 -23.32 -39.78
C ASN A 133 -71.17 -22.50 -39.51
N THR A 134 -71.98 -22.27 -40.54
CA THR A 134 -73.23 -21.49 -40.47
C THR A 134 -74.26 -22.05 -39.48
N ALA A 135 -74.18 -23.32 -39.10
CA ALA A 135 -75.00 -23.87 -38.03
C ALA A 135 -74.79 -23.16 -36.68
N ASN A 136 -73.62 -22.56 -36.47
CA ASN A 136 -73.29 -21.83 -35.25
C ASN A 136 -73.73 -20.36 -35.28
N LEU A 137 -74.00 -19.81 -36.47
CA LEU A 137 -74.33 -18.39 -36.67
C LEU A 137 -75.52 -17.90 -35.81
N PRO A 138 -76.59 -18.69 -35.57
CA PRO A 138 -77.67 -18.27 -34.66
C PRO A 138 -77.20 -17.97 -33.22
N GLY A 139 -76.11 -18.61 -32.77
CA GLY A 139 -75.52 -18.40 -31.45
C GLY A 139 -74.44 -17.30 -31.41
N PHE A 140 -74.15 -16.64 -32.52
CA PHE A 140 -73.13 -15.58 -32.59
C PHE A 140 -73.65 -14.28 -31.98
N ALA A 141 -72.74 -13.49 -31.42
CA ALA A 141 -73.05 -12.22 -30.76
C ALA A 141 -73.73 -11.23 -31.72
N ALA A 142 -74.58 -10.35 -31.19
CA ALA A 142 -75.38 -9.44 -32.02
C ALA A 142 -74.58 -8.42 -32.82
N ASN A 143 -73.44 -8.03 -32.28
CA ASN A 143 -72.47 -7.13 -32.89
C ASN A 143 -71.44 -7.85 -33.77
N HIS A 144 -71.57 -9.16 -34.01
CA HIS A 144 -70.63 -9.87 -34.88
C HIS A 144 -70.76 -9.42 -36.34
N VAL A 145 -69.65 -9.23 -37.05
CA VAL A 145 -69.63 -8.72 -38.43
C VAL A 145 -70.50 -9.53 -39.38
N ALA A 146 -70.51 -10.86 -39.25
CA ALA A 146 -71.35 -11.72 -40.08
C ALA A 146 -72.87 -11.53 -39.89
N ARG A 147 -73.28 -10.92 -38.77
CA ARG A 147 -74.68 -10.57 -38.48
C ARG A 147 -75.01 -9.13 -38.87
N LEU A 148 -74.07 -8.22 -38.69
CA LEU A 148 -74.24 -6.81 -39.04
C LEU A 148 -74.14 -6.56 -40.55
N HIS A 149 -73.24 -7.28 -41.22
CA HIS A 149 -72.88 -7.10 -42.62
C HIS A 149 -72.84 -8.44 -43.37
N PRO A 150 -73.99 -9.13 -43.53
CA PRO A 150 -74.05 -10.36 -44.32
C PRO A 150 -73.66 -10.14 -45.79
N ASP A 151 -73.80 -8.92 -46.29
CA ASP A 151 -73.38 -8.45 -47.62
C ASP A 151 -71.85 -8.43 -47.81
N TRP A 152 -71.07 -8.46 -46.72
CA TRP A 152 -69.61 -8.52 -46.79
C TRP A 152 -69.06 -9.95 -46.91
N LEU A 153 -69.94 -10.97 -46.94
CA LEU A 153 -69.52 -12.37 -46.82
C LEU A 153 -69.56 -13.12 -48.15
N LEU A 154 -68.43 -13.74 -48.48
CA LEU A 154 -68.37 -14.84 -49.42
C LEU A 154 -68.89 -16.12 -48.75
N SER A 155 -69.75 -16.86 -49.47
CA SER A 155 -70.38 -18.09 -48.98
C SER A 155 -69.88 -19.32 -49.73
N GLN A 156 -69.35 -20.32 -49.04
CA GLN A 156 -68.97 -21.60 -49.62
C GLN A 156 -69.41 -22.75 -48.70
N GLY A 157 -70.47 -23.48 -49.08
CA GLY A 157 -71.10 -24.45 -48.18
C GLY A 157 -71.49 -23.82 -46.84
N THR A 158 -71.00 -24.37 -45.73
CA THR A 158 -71.21 -23.85 -44.37
C THR A 158 -70.23 -22.75 -43.97
N LEU A 159 -69.18 -22.49 -44.75
CA LEU A 159 -68.18 -21.47 -44.48
C LEU A 159 -68.69 -20.09 -44.91
N ARG A 160 -68.43 -19.06 -44.09
CA ARG A 160 -68.51 -17.65 -44.47
C ARG A 160 -67.18 -16.97 -44.20
N VAL A 161 -66.66 -16.28 -45.21
CA VAL A 161 -65.44 -15.47 -45.09
C VAL A 161 -65.73 -14.05 -45.55
N LEU A 162 -65.10 -13.06 -44.94
CA LEU A 162 -65.13 -11.68 -45.41
C LEU A 162 -64.57 -11.61 -46.83
N ASP A 163 -65.25 -10.87 -47.72
CA ASP A 163 -64.85 -10.71 -49.11
C ASP A 163 -63.63 -9.78 -49.23
N PRO A 164 -62.44 -10.30 -49.59
CA PRO A 164 -61.24 -9.46 -49.73
C PRO A 164 -61.37 -8.41 -50.84
N GLY A 165 -62.31 -8.58 -51.78
CA GLY A 165 -62.57 -7.65 -52.88
C GLY A 165 -63.18 -6.32 -52.44
N LEU A 166 -63.88 -6.30 -51.30
CA LEU A 166 -64.54 -5.09 -50.81
C LEU A 166 -63.55 -4.20 -50.04
N ALA A 167 -63.46 -2.92 -50.43
CA ALA A 167 -62.61 -1.95 -49.74
C ALA A 167 -62.97 -1.80 -48.26
N VAL A 168 -64.27 -1.79 -47.94
CA VAL A 168 -64.77 -1.69 -46.56
C VAL A 168 -64.36 -2.87 -45.68
N VAL A 169 -64.23 -4.08 -46.25
CA VAL A 169 -63.70 -5.25 -45.54
C VAL A 169 -62.22 -5.05 -45.23
N ARG A 170 -61.44 -4.54 -46.18
CA ARG A 170 -60.02 -4.22 -45.94
C ARG A 170 -59.85 -3.11 -44.91
N ASP A 171 -60.74 -2.11 -44.90
CA ASP A 171 -60.77 -1.04 -43.87
C ASP A 171 -61.09 -1.63 -42.50
N TYR A 172 -62.10 -2.49 -42.40
CA TYR A 172 -62.49 -3.18 -41.17
C TYR A 172 -61.34 -4.00 -40.57
N ILE A 173 -60.69 -4.87 -41.37
CA ILE A 173 -59.55 -5.67 -40.89
C ILE A 173 -58.39 -4.76 -40.44
N THR A 174 -58.13 -3.68 -41.18
CA THR A 174 -57.10 -2.69 -40.82
C THR A 174 -57.44 -2.00 -39.50
N SER A 175 -58.71 -1.70 -39.23
CA SER A 175 -59.14 -1.08 -37.97
C SER A 175 -58.93 -2.00 -36.76
N VAL A 176 -59.17 -3.31 -36.90
CA VAL A 176 -58.91 -4.31 -35.84
C VAL A 176 -57.43 -4.38 -35.52
N ILE A 177 -56.58 -4.39 -36.54
CA ILE A 177 -55.11 -4.43 -36.35
C ILE A 177 -54.59 -3.10 -35.79
N THR A 178 -55.17 -1.98 -36.21
CA THR A 178 -54.86 -0.65 -35.65
C THR A 178 -55.16 -0.61 -34.15
N ASP A 179 -56.33 -1.11 -33.74
CA ASP A 179 -56.73 -1.21 -32.33
C ASP A 179 -55.72 -2.04 -31.52
N ILE A 180 -55.30 -3.20 -32.05
CA ILE A 180 -54.27 -4.05 -31.42
C ILE A 180 -52.94 -3.31 -31.29
N VAL A 181 -52.41 -2.79 -32.40
CA VAL A 181 -51.07 -2.19 -32.44
C VAL A 181 -51.01 -0.93 -31.59
N GLN A 182 -52.07 -0.12 -31.52
CA GLN A 182 -52.09 1.07 -30.69
C GLN A 182 -52.08 0.72 -29.19
N ARG A 183 -52.95 -0.20 -28.76
CA ARG A 183 -53.19 -0.45 -27.33
C ARG A 183 -52.21 -1.42 -26.69
N TYR A 184 -51.68 -2.38 -27.45
CA TYR A 184 -50.86 -3.46 -26.91
C TYR A 184 -49.40 -3.34 -27.35
N ALA A 185 -48.49 -3.80 -26.48
CA ALA A 185 -47.07 -3.90 -26.77
C ALA A 185 -46.75 -5.24 -27.47
N VAL A 186 -47.37 -5.48 -28.64
CA VAL A 186 -47.06 -6.64 -29.48
C VAL A 186 -45.70 -6.47 -30.15
N ASP A 187 -44.95 -7.56 -30.32
CA ASP A 187 -43.69 -7.54 -31.07
C ASP A 187 -43.93 -7.74 -32.58
N GLY A 188 -45.05 -8.38 -32.93
CA GLY A 188 -45.45 -8.54 -34.32
C GLY A 188 -46.93 -8.86 -34.55
N ILE A 189 -47.36 -8.67 -35.79
CA ILE A 189 -48.63 -9.14 -36.35
C ILE A 189 -48.33 -10.32 -37.27
N HIS A 190 -49.10 -11.39 -37.12
CA HIS A 190 -48.91 -12.63 -37.86
C HIS A 190 -50.19 -13.10 -38.52
N PHE A 191 -50.18 -13.30 -39.84
CA PHE A 191 -51.26 -14.02 -40.54
C PHE A 191 -50.85 -15.46 -40.81
N ASP A 192 -51.81 -16.37 -40.77
CA ASP A 192 -51.66 -17.75 -41.25
C ASP A 192 -51.97 -17.86 -42.76
N ASP A 193 -52.42 -19.02 -43.22
CA ASP A 193 -52.56 -19.39 -44.63
C ASP A 193 -53.96 -19.17 -45.19
N TYR A 194 -54.92 -18.67 -44.41
CA TYR A 194 -56.30 -18.49 -44.89
C TYR A 194 -56.51 -17.13 -45.56
N PHE A 195 -56.59 -17.16 -46.89
CA PHE A 195 -56.92 -16.00 -47.74
C PHE A 195 -58.31 -16.14 -48.35
N TYR A 196 -58.40 -16.26 -49.68
CA TYR A 196 -59.64 -16.71 -50.32
C TYR A 196 -59.87 -18.20 -50.03
N PRO A 197 -61.13 -18.65 -50.00
CA PRO A 197 -61.42 -20.07 -49.86
C PRO A 197 -60.86 -20.85 -51.06
N PRO A 198 -60.39 -22.10 -50.86
CA PRO A 198 -60.01 -22.97 -51.97
C PRO A 198 -61.22 -23.28 -52.86
N ALA A 199 -61.00 -23.96 -53.99
CA ALA A 199 -62.09 -24.43 -54.84
C ALA A 199 -63.08 -25.27 -54.02
N ALA A 200 -64.38 -25.09 -54.30
CA ALA A 200 -65.43 -25.76 -53.54
C ALA A 200 -65.34 -27.28 -53.74
N PRO A 201 -65.49 -28.10 -52.68
CA PRO A 201 -65.66 -29.53 -52.84
C PRO A 201 -66.76 -29.85 -53.86
N ALA A 202 -66.62 -30.96 -54.58
CA ALA A 202 -67.64 -31.41 -55.53
C ALA A 202 -69.02 -31.48 -54.85
N GLY A 203 -70.03 -30.87 -55.47
CA GLY A 203 -71.39 -30.79 -54.92
C GLY A 203 -71.64 -29.64 -53.93
N THR A 204 -70.66 -28.78 -53.67
CA THR A 204 -70.85 -27.54 -52.89
C THR A 204 -70.85 -26.31 -53.79
N THR A 205 -71.69 -25.32 -53.46
CA THR A 205 -71.74 -24.05 -54.19
C THR A 205 -70.41 -23.32 -54.01
N PRO A 206 -69.71 -22.96 -55.11
CA PRO A 206 -68.55 -22.08 -55.04
C PRO A 206 -68.90 -20.73 -54.44
N TYR A 207 -67.92 -20.08 -53.81
CA TYR A 207 -68.10 -18.70 -53.41
C TYR A 207 -68.26 -17.81 -54.64
N ASN A 208 -69.13 -16.81 -54.54
CA ASN A 208 -69.41 -15.86 -55.60
C ASN A 208 -68.92 -14.46 -55.22
N ASP A 209 -67.97 -13.94 -56.00
CA ASP A 209 -67.46 -12.58 -55.92
C ASP A 209 -67.75 -11.76 -57.19
N ASP A 210 -68.73 -12.18 -58.02
CA ASP A 210 -69.14 -11.51 -59.25
C ASP A 210 -69.56 -10.06 -59.02
N SER A 211 -70.36 -9.81 -57.98
CA SER A 211 -70.80 -8.47 -57.61
C SER A 211 -69.61 -7.59 -57.25
N SER A 212 -68.68 -8.14 -56.46
CA SER A 212 -67.50 -7.42 -55.98
C SER A 212 -66.50 -7.14 -57.11
N PHE A 213 -66.29 -8.10 -58.02
CA PHE A 213 -65.47 -7.91 -59.21
C PHE A 213 -66.07 -6.89 -60.18
N THR A 214 -67.40 -6.89 -60.34
CA THR A 214 -68.10 -5.92 -61.19
C THR A 214 -68.07 -4.51 -60.58
N LEU A 215 -68.15 -4.41 -59.25
CA LEU A 215 -68.15 -3.15 -58.52
C LEU A 215 -66.79 -2.44 -58.60
N ASP A 216 -65.69 -3.18 -58.47
CA ASP A 216 -64.33 -2.62 -58.42
C ASP A 216 -63.32 -3.49 -59.20
N PRO A 217 -63.41 -3.57 -60.56
CA PRO A 217 -62.55 -4.45 -61.36
C PRO A 217 -61.10 -3.96 -61.45
N ARG A 218 -60.84 -2.68 -61.16
CA ARG A 218 -59.51 -2.03 -61.17
C ARG A 218 -58.65 -2.31 -62.43
N GLY A 219 -59.33 -2.48 -63.57
CA GLY A 219 -58.70 -2.74 -64.88
C GLY A 219 -58.31 -4.21 -65.13
N PHE A 220 -58.54 -5.12 -64.19
CA PHE A 220 -58.27 -6.54 -64.36
C PHE A 220 -59.32 -7.20 -65.25
N THR A 221 -58.87 -7.93 -66.28
CA THR A 221 -59.73 -8.79 -67.12
C THR A 221 -59.68 -10.25 -66.68
N VAL A 222 -58.64 -10.63 -65.92
CA VAL A 222 -58.46 -11.96 -65.35
C VAL A 222 -58.78 -11.91 -63.86
N ARG A 223 -59.88 -12.57 -63.47
CA ARG A 223 -60.37 -12.55 -62.08
C ARG A 223 -59.36 -13.06 -61.06
N ALA A 224 -58.56 -14.06 -61.42
CA ALA A 224 -57.52 -14.59 -60.54
C ALA A 224 -56.46 -13.53 -60.18
N ASP A 225 -56.11 -12.65 -61.12
CA ASP A 225 -55.17 -11.54 -60.87
C ASP A 225 -55.79 -10.49 -59.95
N TRP A 226 -57.07 -10.15 -60.18
CA TRP A 226 -57.82 -9.26 -59.30
C TRP A 226 -57.89 -9.78 -57.86
N ARG A 227 -58.18 -11.07 -57.66
CA ARG A 227 -58.20 -11.70 -56.32
C ARG A 227 -56.84 -11.61 -55.62
N ARG A 228 -55.75 -11.93 -56.33
CA ARG A 228 -54.38 -11.78 -55.79
C ARG A 228 -54.08 -10.35 -55.40
N ASP A 229 -54.54 -9.41 -56.21
CA ASP A 229 -54.33 -8.00 -55.94
C ASP A 229 -55.16 -7.50 -54.75
N ASN A 230 -56.39 -7.99 -54.56
CA ASN A 230 -57.20 -7.68 -53.37
C ASN A 230 -56.52 -8.06 -52.05
N VAL A 231 -55.92 -9.27 -52.01
CA VAL A 231 -55.12 -9.70 -50.85
C VAL A 231 -53.89 -8.81 -50.70
N SER A 232 -53.20 -8.55 -51.81
CA SER A 232 -52.00 -7.70 -51.83
C SER A 232 -52.25 -6.28 -51.34
N LEU A 233 -53.40 -5.69 -51.66
CA LEU A 233 -53.82 -4.39 -51.13
C LEU A 233 -53.92 -4.40 -49.61
N LEU A 234 -54.50 -5.46 -49.02
CA LEU A 234 -54.56 -5.57 -47.57
C LEU A 234 -53.16 -5.72 -46.98
N ILE A 235 -52.32 -6.61 -47.51
CA ILE A 235 -50.95 -6.82 -47.03
C ILE A 235 -50.15 -5.50 -47.06
N LYS A 236 -50.16 -4.79 -48.19
CA LYS A 236 -49.49 -3.49 -48.31
C LYS A 236 -50.03 -2.48 -47.30
N ARG A 237 -51.35 -2.34 -47.20
CA ARG A 237 -51.99 -1.38 -46.29
C ARG A 237 -51.62 -1.67 -44.84
N LEU A 238 -51.61 -2.93 -44.42
CA LEU A 238 -51.26 -3.31 -43.06
C LEU A 238 -49.80 -3.00 -42.76
N ASN A 239 -48.90 -3.31 -43.69
CA ASN A 239 -47.49 -2.92 -43.57
C ASN A 239 -47.34 -1.41 -43.36
N ASP A 240 -47.95 -0.59 -44.23
CA ASP A 240 -47.87 0.87 -44.14
C ASP A 240 -48.46 1.38 -42.82
N THR A 241 -49.59 0.79 -42.37
CA THR A 241 -50.28 1.18 -41.14
C THR A 241 -49.46 0.82 -39.90
N ILE A 242 -48.92 -0.40 -39.83
CA ILE A 242 -48.09 -0.85 -38.71
C ILE A 242 -46.84 0.03 -38.60
N GLN A 243 -46.16 0.29 -39.71
CA GLN A 243 -44.97 1.14 -39.75
C GLN A 243 -45.26 2.57 -39.28
N ALA A 244 -46.40 3.14 -39.66
CA ALA A 244 -46.80 4.48 -39.23
C ALA A 244 -47.15 4.57 -37.74
N LEU A 245 -47.70 3.50 -37.15
CA LEU A 245 -48.14 3.48 -35.74
C LEU A 245 -47.01 3.14 -34.77
N LYS A 246 -46.30 2.03 -35.04
CA LYS A 246 -45.20 1.51 -34.21
C LYS A 246 -44.17 0.87 -35.14
N PRO A 247 -43.18 1.62 -35.64
CA PRO A 247 -42.24 1.14 -36.66
C PRO A 247 -41.39 -0.06 -36.25
N TRP A 248 -41.31 -0.38 -34.95
CA TRP A 248 -40.65 -1.58 -34.42
C TRP A 248 -41.51 -2.86 -34.45
N VAL A 249 -42.82 -2.76 -34.71
CA VAL A 249 -43.71 -3.93 -34.80
C VAL A 249 -43.51 -4.64 -36.14
N LYS A 250 -43.24 -5.93 -36.07
CA LYS A 250 -42.98 -6.80 -37.23
C LYS A 250 -44.28 -7.22 -37.90
N PHE A 251 -44.28 -7.39 -39.21
CA PHE A 251 -45.40 -7.98 -39.94
C PHE A 251 -44.96 -9.19 -40.75
N GLY A 252 -45.62 -10.34 -40.54
CA GLY A 252 -45.32 -11.52 -41.32
C GLY A 252 -46.48 -12.46 -41.53
N VAL A 253 -46.28 -13.40 -42.45
CA VAL A 253 -47.33 -14.28 -42.95
C VAL A 253 -46.81 -15.72 -43.02
N SER A 254 -47.61 -16.68 -42.60
CA SER A 254 -47.36 -18.13 -42.69
C SER A 254 -48.25 -18.76 -43.76
N PRO A 255 -47.89 -18.68 -45.06
CA PRO A 255 -48.67 -19.30 -46.14
C PRO A 255 -48.44 -20.81 -46.20
N SER A 256 -49.27 -21.53 -46.96
CA SER A 256 -48.98 -22.93 -47.28
C SER A 256 -47.59 -23.09 -47.92
N GLY A 257 -46.89 -24.20 -47.68
CA GLY A 257 -45.49 -24.33 -48.09
C GLY A 257 -45.24 -24.35 -49.60
N ILE A 258 -46.26 -24.57 -50.44
CA ILE A 258 -46.15 -24.57 -51.91
C ILE A 258 -46.74 -23.28 -52.48
N TYR A 259 -45.88 -22.40 -52.99
CA TYR A 259 -46.29 -21.22 -53.75
C TYR A 259 -46.96 -21.61 -55.07
N ARG A 260 -46.22 -22.32 -55.91
CA ARG A 260 -46.65 -22.86 -57.21
C ARG A 260 -45.97 -24.20 -57.52
N ASN A 261 -46.65 -25.05 -58.27
CA ASN A 261 -46.14 -26.31 -58.80
C ASN A 261 -45.44 -26.03 -60.14
N SER A 262 -44.13 -26.18 -60.20
CA SER A 262 -43.35 -26.05 -61.44
C SER A 262 -41.97 -26.68 -61.32
N THR A 263 -41.51 -27.33 -62.38
CA THR A 263 -40.09 -27.71 -62.48
C THR A 263 -39.18 -26.52 -62.79
N ASN A 264 -39.75 -25.37 -63.17
CA ASN A 264 -39.00 -24.13 -63.35
C ASN A 264 -38.88 -23.39 -62.01
N PRO A 265 -37.67 -23.27 -61.42
CA PRO A 265 -37.46 -22.64 -60.12
C PRO A 265 -37.80 -21.15 -60.11
N ALA A 266 -37.87 -20.47 -61.26
CA ALA A 266 -38.33 -19.08 -61.32
C ALA A 266 -39.83 -18.94 -61.05
N ILE A 267 -40.61 -20.02 -61.28
CA ILE A 267 -42.07 -20.06 -61.15
C ILE A 267 -42.48 -20.71 -59.82
N GLY A 268 -41.86 -21.83 -59.44
CA GLY A 268 -42.28 -22.60 -58.27
C GLY A 268 -41.38 -23.80 -57.99
N THR A 269 -41.92 -24.79 -57.28
CA THR A 269 -41.22 -26.01 -56.83
C THR A 269 -41.69 -27.25 -57.58
N PRO A 270 -40.85 -28.28 -57.80
CA PRO A 270 -41.25 -29.53 -58.47
C PRO A 270 -42.15 -30.38 -57.56
N THR A 271 -43.39 -29.91 -57.39
CA THR A 271 -44.41 -30.41 -56.48
C THR A 271 -45.73 -30.59 -57.24
N SER A 272 -46.71 -31.21 -56.58
CA SER A 272 -48.05 -31.45 -57.10
C SER A 272 -49.14 -31.21 -56.05
N GLY A 273 -48.81 -30.49 -54.97
CA GLY A 273 -49.71 -30.18 -53.87
C GLY A 273 -50.54 -28.91 -54.11
N LEU A 274 -51.26 -28.45 -53.08
CA LEU A 274 -52.06 -27.23 -53.15
C LEU A 274 -51.16 -25.99 -53.29
N GLU A 275 -51.38 -25.22 -54.36
CA GLU A 275 -50.67 -23.96 -54.63
C GLU A 275 -51.43 -22.77 -54.04
N HIS A 276 -50.84 -22.02 -53.11
CA HIS A 276 -51.55 -20.86 -52.55
C HIS A 276 -51.65 -19.68 -53.55
N TYR A 277 -50.76 -19.56 -54.54
CA TYR A 277 -50.86 -18.52 -55.57
C TYR A 277 -52.13 -18.66 -56.43
N THR A 278 -52.48 -19.90 -56.77
CA THR A 278 -53.61 -20.22 -57.65
C THR A 278 -54.90 -20.45 -56.86
N THR A 279 -54.80 -21.15 -55.73
CA THR A 279 -55.97 -21.68 -55.00
C THR A 279 -56.49 -20.72 -53.95
N LEU A 280 -55.58 -20.04 -53.24
CA LEU A 280 -55.88 -19.13 -52.13
C LEU A 280 -55.64 -17.65 -52.54
N PHE A 281 -55.11 -17.43 -53.74
CA PHE A 281 -54.80 -16.11 -54.31
C PHE A 281 -53.86 -15.28 -53.44
N ALA A 282 -52.87 -15.93 -52.82
CA ALA A 282 -51.81 -15.28 -52.06
C ALA A 282 -50.54 -15.15 -52.92
N ASP A 283 -50.12 -13.92 -53.23
CA ASP A 283 -48.90 -13.67 -54.01
C ASP A 283 -47.70 -13.33 -53.08
N THR A 284 -47.27 -14.34 -52.33
CA THR A 284 -46.20 -14.20 -51.33
C THR A 284 -44.86 -13.82 -51.94
N LYS A 285 -44.62 -14.20 -53.21
CA LYS A 285 -43.44 -13.76 -53.96
C LYS A 285 -43.47 -12.25 -54.21
N LYS A 286 -44.62 -11.69 -54.63
CA LYS A 286 -44.80 -10.23 -54.77
C LYS A 286 -44.60 -9.52 -53.44
N TRP A 287 -45.13 -10.04 -52.33
CA TRP A 287 -45.02 -9.38 -51.02
C TRP A 287 -43.57 -9.30 -50.53
N LEU A 288 -42.77 -10.34 -50.79
CA LEU A 288 -41.31 -10.33 -50.54
C LEU A 288 -40.59 -9.36 -51.47
N GLN A 289 -40.93 -9.35 -52.76
CA GLN A 289 -40.35 -8.45 -53.77
C GLN A 289 -40.54 -6.97 -53.45
N GLU A 290 -41.76 -6.61 -53.04
CA GLU A 290 -42.15 -5.25 -52.70
C GLU A 290 -41.81 -4.88 -51.24
N GLY A 291 -41.37 -5.85 -50.43
CA GLY A 291 -41.01 -5.62 -49.04
C GLY A 291 -42.19 -5.29 -48.13
N TRP A 292 -43.40 -5.74 -48.46
CA TRP A 292 -44.62 -5.51 -47.68
C TRP A 292 -44.79 -6.45 -46.49
N VAL A 293 -43.82 -7.32 -46.25
CA VAL A 293 -43.71 -8.17 -45.07
C VAL A 293 -42.26 -8.19 -44.61
N ASP A 294 -42.04 -8.34 -43.31
CA ASP A 294 -40.71 -8.51 -42.72
C ASP A 294 -40.25 -9.97 -42.79
N TYR A 295 -41.21 -10.91 -42.77
CA TYR A 295 -40.91 -12.32 -42.90
C TYR A 295 -42.04 -13.13 -43.55
N ILE A 296 -41.66 -14.25 -44.17
CA ILE A 296 -42.57 -15.31 -44.58
C ILE A 296 -42.21 -16.60 -43.83
N ALA A 297 -43.22 -17.26 -43.28
CA ALA A 297 -43.07 -18.50 -42.53
C ALA A 297 -43.74 -19.68 -43.26
N PRO A 298 -43.19 -20.20 -44.37
CA PRO A 298 -43.90 -21.17 -45.19
C PRO A 298 -44.15 -22.47 -44.42
N GLN A 299 -45.38 -22.97 -44.48
CA GLN A 299 -45.82 -24.21 -43.83
C GLN A 299 -45.33 -25.45 -44.59
N VAL A 300 -44.06 -25.82 -44.42
CA VAL A 300 -43.46 -26.98 -45.09
C VAL A 300 -43.75 -28.25 -44.30
N TYR A 301 -45.02 -28.66 -44.28
CA TYR A 301 -45.54 -29.73 -43.43
C TYR A 301 -45.44 -31.14 -44.05
N TRP A 302 -44.31 -31.42 -44.68
CA TRP A 302 -44.03 -32.67 -45.40
C TRP A 302 -42.65 -33.18 -45.03
N TYR A 303 -42.44 -34.49 -45.04
CA TYR A 303 -41.14 -35.05 -44.67
C TYR A 303 -40.12 -34.94 -45.81
N ILE A 304 -38.83 -35.02 -45.48
CA ILE A 304 -37.74 -35.09 -46.47
C ILE A 304 -37.92 -36.33 -47.35
N GLY A 305 -38.07 -36.10 -48.66
CA GLY A 305 -38.31 -37.15 -49.65
C GLY A 305 -39.79 -37.44 -49.94
N GLN A 306 -40.73 -36.66 -49.40
CA GLN A 306 -42.16 -36.90 -49.64
C GLN A 306 -42.53 -36.70 -51.13
N PRO A 307 -43.12 -37.71 -51.81
CA PRO A 307 -43.59 -37.57 -53.19
C PRO A 307 -44.61 -36.44 -53.33
N GLY A 308 -44.44 -35.61 -54.36
CA GLY A 308 -45.35 -34.50 -54.68
C GLY A 308 -45.21 -33.25 -53.77
N ALA A 309 -44.51 -33.33 -52.65
CA ALA A 309 -44.31 -32.20 -51.73
C ALA A 309 -43.03 -32.36 -50.90
N ASN A 310 -41.90 -32.57 -51.58
CA ASN A 310 -40.64 -32.89 -50.91
C ASN A 310 -40.09 -31.67 -50.15
N TYR A 311 -39.89 -31.79 -48.84
CA TYR A 311 -39.23 -30.78 -48.00
C TYR A 311 -37.91 -30.29 -48.62
N ALA A 312 -37.10 -31.24 -49.12
CA ALA A 312 -35.80 -30.97 -49.71
C ALA A 312 -35.84 -30.21 -51.04
N ALA A 313 -37.02 -30.09 -51.68
CA ALA A 313 -37.23 -29.25 -52.85
C ALA A 313 -37.82 -27.88 -52.52
N ILE A 314 -38.64 -27.81 -51.47
CA ILE A 314 -39.39 -26.61 -51.08
C ILE A 314 -38.50 -25.62 -50.32
N VAL A 315 -37.72 -26.10 -49.36
CA VAL A 315 -36.87 -25.25 -48.50
C VAL A 315 -35.83 -24.43 -49.28
N PRO A 316 -35.05 -25.02 -50.22
CA PRO A 316 -34.10 -24.26 -51.02
C PRO A 316 -34.77 -23.21 -51.91
N TRP A 317 -35.98 -23.49 -52.38
CA TRP A 317 -36.74 -22.53 -53.19
C TRP A 317 -37.12 -21.30 -52.39
N TRP A 318 -37.64 -21.48 -51.16
CA TRP A 318 -37.96 -20.36 -50.27
C TRP A 318 -36.74 -19.55 -49.89
N ASN A 319 -35.61 -20.19 -49.60
CA ASN A 319 -34.34 -19.49 -49.39
C ASN A 319 -34.03 -18.53 -50.56
N ASN A 320 -34.26 -18.96 -51.80
CA ASN A 320 -34.00 -18.16 -52.99
C ASN A 320 -35.05 -17.06 -53.23
N GLN A 321 -36.25 -17.17 -52.67
CA GLN A 321 -37.30 -16.14 -52.80
C GLN A 321 -37.26 -15.06 -51.72
N ALA A 322 -36.36 -15.17 -50.75
CA ALA A 322 -36.33 -14.31 -49.57
C ALA A 322 -36.32 -12.80 -49.86
N ASN A 323 -35.73 -12.37 -50.98
CA ASN A 323 -35.68 -10.97 -51.42
C ASN A 323 -35.28 -9.98 -50.30
N GLY A 324 -34.24 -10.33 -49.53
CA GLY A 324 -33.78 -9.50 -48.42
C GLY A 324 -34.76 -9.40 -47.24
N ARG A 325 -35.69 -10.35 -47.10
CA ARG A 325 -36.57 -10.56 -45.94
C ARG A 325 -36.27 -11.92 -45.31
N HIS A 326 -36.81 -12.18 -44.13
CA HIS A 326 -36.57 -13.43 -43.44
C HIS A 326 -37.50 -14.56 -43.92
N ILE A 327 -36.93 -15.75 -44.04
CA ILE A 327 -37.69 -16.99 -44.21
C ILE A 327 -37.58 -17.80 -42.92
N TYR A 328 -38.73 -18.22 -42.40
CA TYR A 328 -38.84 -19.02 -41.19
C TYR A 328 -39.59 -20.32 -41.46
N ILE A 329 -38.92 -21.48 -41.47
CA ILE A 329 -39.60 -22.70 -41.92
C ILE A 329 -40.63 -23.19 -40.90
N GLY A 330 -41.90 -23.28 -41.32
CA GLY A 330 -42.95 -23.93 -40.55
C GLY A 330 -42.82 -25.45 -40.62
N MET A 331 -42.70 -26.10 -39.48
CA MET A 331 -42.44 -27.54 -39.33
C MET A 331 -43.62 -28.27 -38.66
N ALA A 332 -43.89 -29.51 -39.08
CA ALA A 332 -45.10 -30.24 -38.71
C ALA A 332 -44.92 -31.17 -37.49
N GLY A 333 -44.78 -30.60 -36.29
CA GLY A 333 -44.74 -31.39 -35.05
C GLY A 333 -45.98 -32.27 -34.85
N TYR A 334 -47.16 -31.78 -35.27
CA TYR A 334 -48.42 -32.54 -35.11
C TYR A 334 -48.44 -33.86 -35.88
N LYS A 335 -47.71 -33.98 -37.00
CA LYS A 335 -47.66 -35.20 -37.81
C LYS A 335 -46.76 -36.28 -37.25
N VAL A 336 -45.80 -35.91 -36.39
CA VAL A 336 -44.84 -36.86 -35.81
C VAL A 336 -45.60 -37.98 -35.11
N ASN A 337 -45.28 -39.23 -35.43
CA ASN A 337 -45.89 -40.44 -34.88
C ASN A 337 -47.42 -40.46 -34.92
N ASP A 338 -48.04 -39.75 -35.85
CA ASP A 338 -49.46 -39.88 -36.14
C ASP A 338 -49.65 -41.01 -37.18
N PRO A 339 -50.31 -42.13 -36.82
CA PRO A 339 -50.54 -43.23 -37.75
C PRO A 339 -51.25 -42.79 -39.04
N ALA A 340 -52.10 -41.76 -38.98
CA ALA A 340 -52.81 -41.24 -40.15
C ALA A 340 -51.88 -40.56 -41.18
N GLN A 341 -50.65 -40.20 -40.79
CA GLN A 341 -49.68 -39.51 -41.63
C GLN A 341 -48.66 -40.47 -42.27
N GLY A 342 -48.67 -41.75 -41.88
CA GLY A 342 -47.84 -42.80 -42.46
C GLY A 342 -46.48 -42.99 -41.78
N VAL A 343 -45.82 -44.10 -42.15
CA VAL A 343 -44.63 -44.65 -41.44
C VAL A 343 -43.41 -43.72 -41.41
N ASN A 344 -43.27 -42.81 -42.38
CA ASN A 344 -42.14 -41.89 -42.42
C ASN A 344 -42.16 -40.87 -41.26
N TRP A 345 -43.34 -40.51 -40.77
CA TRP A 345 -43.48 -39.65 -39.58
C TRP A 345 -43.27 -40.40 -38.26
N ALA A 346 -43.19 -41.74 -38.28
CA ALA A 346 -42.77 -42.54 -37.13
C ALA A 346 -41.23 -42.61 -36.97
N ASN A 347 -40.47 -41.84 -37.77
CA ASN A 347 -39.02 -41.74 -37.66
C ASN A 347 -38.61 -40.65 -36.64
N PRO A 348 -37.96 -41.01 -35.51
CA PRO A 348 -37.53 -40.03 -34.51
C PRO A 348 -36.49 -39.02 -35.02
N SER A 349 -35.77 -39.34 -36.10
CA SER A 349 -34.78 -38.45 -36.70
C SER A 349 -35.37 -37.46 -37.72
N MET A 350 -36.69 -37.50 -38.00
CA MET A 350 -37.28 -36.67 -39.05
C MET A 350 -37.12 -35.16 -38.77
N ILE A 351 -37.64 -34.69 -37.63
CA ILE A 351 -37.50 -33.28 -37.21
C ILE A 351 -36.02 -32.88 -37.06
N PRO A 352 -35.13 -33.67 -36.40
CA PRO A 352 -33.70 -33.39 -36.39
C PRO A 352 -33.03 -33.27 -37.77
N ASN A 353 -33.46 -34.04 -38.78
CA ASN A 353 -32.94 -33.93 -40.15
C ASN A 353 -33.40 -32.64 -40.82
N GLU A 354 -34.67 -32.27 -40.66
CA GLU A 354 -35.22 -30.99 -41.13
C GLU A 354 -34.49 -29.79 -40.51
N MET A 355 -34.24 -29.83 -39.19
CA MET A 355 -33.46 -28.81 -38.48
C MET A 355 -32.04 -28.66 -39.06
N ARG A 356 -31.33 -29.77 -39.27
CA ARG A 356 -29.99 -29.75 -39.88
C ARG A 356 -30.02 -29.16 -41.28
N MET A 357 -31.04 -29.48 -42.07
CA MET A 357 -31.21 -28.93 -43.41
C MET A 357 -31.49 -27.43 -43.35
N ASN A 358 -32.38 -26.96 -42.48
CA ASN A 358 -32.71 -25.52 -42.38
C ASN A 358 -31.50 -24.67 -41.99
N ARG A 359 -30.62 -25.21 -41.15
CA ARG A 359 -29.39 -24.54 -40.75
C ARG A 359 -28.20 -24.76 -41.69
N ASP A 360 -28.38 -25.44 -42.81
CA ASP A 360 -27.30 -25.67 -43.77
C ASP A 360 -26.77 -24.30 -44.26
N PRO A 361 -25.45 -24.04 -44.22
CA PRO A 361 -24.86 -22.79 -44.71
C PRO A 361 -25.20 -22.44 -46.16
N LEU A 362 -25.67 -23.41 -46.96
CA LEU A 362 -26.21 -23.18 -48.31
C LEU A 362 -27.51 -22.35 -48.33
N TYR A 363 -28.22 -22.23 -47.20
CA TYR A 363 -29.50 -21.53 -47.09
C TYR A 363 -29.43 -20.33 -46.14
N PRO A 364 -28.59 -19.31 -46.41
CA PRO A 364 -28.35 -18.20 -45.49
C PRO A 364 -29.57 -17.32 -45.24
N ASN A 365 -30.62 -17.40 -46.07
CA ASN A 365 -31.86 -16.62 -45.89
C ASN A 365 -32.90 -17.34 -45.03
N ILE A 366 -32.66 -18.61 -44.69
CA ILE A 366 -33.43 -19.30 -43.64
C ILE A 366 -32.88 -18.83 -42.31
N LYS A 367 -33.69 -18.06 -41.60
CA LYS A 367 -33.29 -17.38 -40.37
C LYS A 367 -33.90 -18.01 -39.12
N GLY A 368 -34.51 -19.18 -39.26
CA GLY A 368 -35.08 -19.96 -38.17
C GLY A 368 -36.27 -20.79 -38.60
N GLU A 369 -37.01 -21.27 -37.61
CA GLU A 369 -38.10 -22.21 -37.78
C GLU A 369 -39.18 -22.04 -36.71
N ALA A 370 -40.37 -22.56 -37.01
CA ALA A 370 -41.47 -22.60 -36.07
C ALA A 370 -42.20 -23.95 -36.14
N ILE A 371 -42.58 -24.49 -34.97
CA ILE A 371 -43.25 -25.79 -34.89
C ILE A 371 -44.77 -25.58 -34.78
N TYR A 372 -45.52 -26.16 -35.72
CA TYR A 372 -46.96 -26.33 -35.58
C TYR A 372 -47.24 -27.72 -34.99
N ASN A 373 -47.77 -27.82 -33.78
CA ASN A 373 -48.22 -26.77 -32.85
C ASN A 373 -47.75 -27.03 -31.42
N THR A 374 -48.12 -26.15 -30.49
CA THR A 374 -47.81 -26.26 -29.06
C THR A 374 -48.23 -27.60 -28.44
N SER A 375 -49.41 -28.12 -28.75
CA SER A 375 -49.87 -29.42 -28.25
C SER A 375 -48.95 -30.57 -28.67
N SER A 376 -48.47 -30.53 -29.92
CA SER A 376 -47.49 -31.52 -30.39
C SER A 376 -46.16 -31.44 -29.67
N MET A 377 -45.69 -30.23 -29.34
CA MET A 377 -44.46 -30.04 -28.57
C MET A 377 -44.57 -30.56 -27.13
N ARG A 378 -45.76 -30.46 -26.53
CA ARG A 378 -46.04 -30.89 -25.15
C ARG A 378 -46.42 -32.36 -25.03
N SER A 379 -46.65 -33.05 -26.15
CA SER A 379 -47.07 -34.45 -26.15
C SER A 379 -45.90 -35.39 -25.89
N THR A 380 -46.14 -36.38 -25.02
CA THR A 380 -45.20 -37.48 -24.75
C THR A 380 -45.17 -38.53 -25.87
N THR A 381 -46.12 -38.51 -26.80
CA THR A 381 -46.24 -39.51 -27.88
C THR A 381 -45.51 -39.12 -29.16
N LYS A 382 -44.88 -37.94 -29.22
CA LYS A 382 -44.24 -37.39 -30.42
C LYS A 382 -42.74 -37.70 -30.51
N LEU A 383 -42.35 -38.91 -30.13
CA LEU A 383 -40.99 -39.46 -30.29
C LEU A 383 -39.86 -38.59 -29.69
N GLY A 384 -40.16 -37.78 -28.68
CA GLY A 384 -39.15 -36.93 -28.03
C GLY A 384 -38.50 -35.88 -28.95
N PHE A 385 -39.14 -35.47 -30.07
CA PHE A 385 -38.53 -34.48 -30.96
C PHE A 385 -38.21 -33.16 -30.24
N ARG A 386 -39.04 -32.76 -29.28
CA ARG A 386 -38.78 -31.60 -28.42
C ARG A 386 -37.49 -31.76 -27.62
N ASP A 387 -37.24 -32.94 -27.05
CA ASP A 387 -35.99 -33.17 -26.33
C ASP A 387 -34.81 -33.07 -27.27
N SER A 388 -34.96 -33.50 -28.53
CA SER A 388 -33.92 -33.27 -29.53
C SER A 388 -33.66 -31.77 -29.77
N LEU A 389 -34.71 -30.96 -29.90
CA LEU A 389 -34.58 -29.49 -30.01
C LEU A 389 -33.84 -28.91 -28.80
N ARG A 390 -34.31 -29.21 -27.59
CA ARG A 390 -33.76 -28.67 -26.33
C ARG A 390 -32.31 -29.11 -26.08
N LEU A 391 -32.02 -30.38 -26.29
CA LEU A 391 -30.75 -30.98 -25.90
C LEU A 391 -29.68 -30.93 -26.99
N PHE A 392 -30.02 -30.68 -28.26
CA PHE A 392 -29.05 -30.68 -29.36
C PHE A 392 -29.06 -29.43 -30.23
N PHE A 393 -30.21 -28.78 -30.44
CA PHE A 393 -30.30 -27.65 -31.37
C PHE A 393 -30.33 -26.29 -30.65
N TYR A 394 -31.03 -26.19 -29.51
CA TYR A 394 -31.29 -24.94 -28.78
C TYR A 394 -30.57 -24.86 -27.44
N GLN A 395 -29.43 -25.56 -27.30
CA GLN A 395 -28.64 -25.64 -26.07
C GLN A 395 -28.17 -24.26 -25.55
N LYS A 396 -27.98 -23.30 -26.46
CA LYS A 396 -27.54 -21.94 -26.14
C LYS A 396 -28.63 -20.92 -26.50
N PRO A 397 -28.78 -19.83 -25.74
CA PRO A 397 -29.61 -18.70 -26.14
C PRO A 397 -29.18 -18.19 -27.52
N ALA A 398 -30.14 -17.76 -28.33
CA ALA A 398 -29.88 -17.12 -29.61
C ALA A 398 -30.63 -15.80 -29.67
N LEU A 399 -29.96 -14.80 -30.25
CA LEU A 399 -30.58 -13.53 -30.57
C LEU A 399 -31.53 -13.73 -31.74
N LEU A 400 -32.52 -12.84 -31.89
CA LEU A 400 -33.29 -12.84 -33.12
C LEU A 400 -32.42 -12.33 -34.29
N PRO A 401 -32.70 -12.80 -35.52
CA PRO A 401 -32.08 -12.28 -36.72
C PRO A 401 -32.38 -10.78 -36.90
N ARG A 402 -31.37 -9.99 -37.26
CA ARG A 402 -31.53 -8.54 -37.49
C ARG A 402 -32.38 -8.26 -38.71
N MET A 403 -33.14 -7.16 -38.69
CA MET A 403 -33.92 -6.68 -39.85
C MET A 403 -33.35 -5.37 -40.40
N PRO A 404 -32.17 -5.38 -41.07
CA PRO A 404 -31.46 -4.17 -41.48
C PRO A 404 -32.22 -3.28 -42.49
N TRP A 405 -33.29 -3.80 -43.12
CA TRP A 405 -34.16 -3.00 -43.99
C TRP A 405 -35.19 -2.16 -43.21
N ARG A 406 -35.38 -2.44 -41.91
CA ARG A 406 -36.20 -1.64 -41.00
C ARG A 406 -35.35 -0.66 -40.24
N ASP A 407 -34.30 -1.18 -39.62
CA ASP A 407 -33.32 -0.40 -38.90
C ASP A 407 -31.99 -1.16 -38.85
N SER A 408 -30.90 -0.44 -39.06
CA SER A 408 -29.53 -0.98 -39.08
C SER A 408 -28.60 -0.27 -38.10
N VAL A 409 -29.11 0.72 -37.37
CA VAL A 409 -28.38 1.41 -36.32
C VAL A 409 -28.50 0.58 -35.05
N ALA A 410 -27.37 0.36 -34.37
CA ALA A 410 -27.39 -0.32 -33.08
C ALA A 410 -27.52 0.69 -31.94
N PRO A 411 -28.09 0.30 -30.79
CA PRO A 411 -28.04 1.13 -29.60
C PRO A 411 -26.59 1.42 -29.19
N ALA A 412 -26.36 2.50 -28.45
CA ALA A 412 -25.03 2.77 -27.89
C ALA A 412 -24.58 1.66 -26.92
N ALA A 413 -23.27 1.48 -26.76
CA ALA A 413 -22.72 0.46 -25.89
C ALA A 413 -23.07 0.73 -24.41
N PRO A 414 -23.33 -0.33 -23.61
CA PRO A 414 -23.37 -0.20 -22.15
C PRO A 414 -22.02 0.28 -21.61
N ALA A 415 -22.03 1.12 -20.58
CA ALA A 415 -20.82 1.64 -19.97
C ALA A 415 -20.63 1.12 -18.53
N THR A 416 -19.40 1.20 -18.02
CA THR A 416 -19.08 0.95 -16.61
C THR A 416 -19.60 -0.40 -16.10
N LEU A 417 -19.32 -1.47 -16.86
CA LEU A 417 -19.56 -2.83 -16.39
C LEU A 417 -18.67 -3.10 -15.18
N THR A 418 -19.30 -3.48 -14.06
CA THR A 418 -18.65 -3.95 -12.84
C THR A 418 -19.04 -5.40 -12.57
N VAL A 419 -18.11 -6.16 -12.00
CA VAL A 419 -18.29 -7.57 -11.65
C VAL A 419 -17.90 -7.72 -10.18
N VAL A 420 -18.85 -8.12 -9.34
CA VAL A 420 -18.68 -8.28 -7.89
C VAL A 420 -18.84 -9.75 -7.54
N LYS A 421 -17.86 -10.33 -6.86
CA LYS A 421 -17.98 -11.68 -6.33
C LYS A 421 -18.62 -11.65 -4.94
N TYR A 422 -19.76 -12.33 -4.75
CA TYR A 422 -20.40 -12.46 -3.43
C TYR A 422 -20.03 -13.78 -2.73
N PRO A 423 -20.13 -13.85 -1.39
CA PRO A 423 -20.00 -15.11 -0.64
C PRO A 423 -21.09 -16.12 -1.06
N GLY A 424 -20.71 -17.35 -1.42
CA GLY A 424 -21.63 -18.38 -1.92
C GLY A 424 -21.69 -18.52 -3.45
N ASP A 425 -20.61 -18.13 -4.14
CA ASP A 425 -20.33 -18.36 -5.57
C ASP A 425 -21.20 -17.61 -6.60
N SER A 426 -22.08 -16.70 -6.16
CA SER A 426 -22.78 -15.81 -7.09
C SER A 426 -21.90 -14.62 -7.49
N ILE A 427 -21.85 -14.32 -8.78
CA ILE A 427 -21.17 -13.16 -9.35
C ILE A 427 -22.25 -12.17 -9.81
N ALA A 428 -22.21 -10.95 -9.29
CA ALA A 428 -23.14 -9.90 -9.69
C ALA A 428 -22.49 -8.94 -10.69
N LEU A 429 -23.21 -8.67 -11.76
CA LEU A 429 -22.83 -7.76 -12.82
C LEU A 429 -23.75 -6.55 -12.77
N ASN A 430 -23.18 -5.35 -12.89
CA ASN A 430 -23.94 -4.11 -13.04
C ASN A 430 -23.31 -3.27 -14.14
N TRP A 431 -24.12 -2.53 -14.90
CA TRP A 431 -23.65 -1.60 -15.92
C TRP A 431 -24.55 -0.37 -16.00
N VAL A 432 -24.08 0.65 -16.71
CA VAL A 432 -24.86 1.84 -17.05
C VAL A 432 -25.55 1.62 -18.39
N LYS A 433 -26.88 1.75 -18.39
CA LYS A 433 -27.71 1.66 -19.59
C LYS A 433 -27.43 2.85 -20.52
N PRO A 434 -27.27 2.63 -21.84
CA PRO A 434 -27.23 3.72 -22.82
C PRO A 434 -28.56 4.48 -22.87
N VAL A 435 -28.49 5.81 -23.02
CA VAL A 435 -29.67 6.68 -23.17
C VAL A 435 -29.87 7.01 -24.64
N ALA A 436 -31.10 6.81 -25.14
CA ALA A 436 -31.50 7.16 -26.50
C ALA A 436 -32.85 7.90 -26.48
N THR A 437 -33.02 8.83 -27.43
CA THR A 437 -34.25 9.61 -27.60
C THR A 437 -35.16 9.00 -28.65
N ASP A 438 -34.59 8.50 -29.76
CA ASP A 438 -35.30 7.66 -30.72
C ASP A 438 -35.68 6.33 -30.07
N GLU A 439 -36.90 5.86 -30.32
CA GLU A 439 -37.39 4.57 -29.82
C GLU A 439 -36.65 3.39 -30.47
N LEU A 440 -36.22 3.53 -31.73
CA LEU A 440 -35.48 2.46 -32.43
C LEU A 440 -34.06 2.27 -31.88
N ASP A 441 -33.42 3.34 -31.39
CA ASP A 441 -32.06 3.28 -30.80
C ASP A 441 -32.06 2.88 -29.31
N LYS A 442 -33.23 2.65 -28.69
CA LYS A 442 -33.30 2.30 -27.26
C LYS A 442 -32.83 0.88 -27.03
N ALA A 443 -31.93 0.72 -26.06
CA ALA A 443 -31.63 -0.58 -25.48
C ALA A 443 -32.87 -1.11 -24.74
N ILE A 444 -33.46 -2.18 -25.28
CA ILE A 444 -34.60 -2.91 -24.69
C ILE A 444 -34.16 -4.16 -23.94
N ARG A 445 -32.97 -4.69 -24.25
CA ARG A 445 -32.37 -5.88 -23.65
C ARG A 445 -30.85 -5.80 -23.71
N PHE A 446 -30.17 -6.67 -22.96
CA PHE A 446 -28.73 -6.79 -22.94
C PHE A 446 -28.29 -8.25 -23.12
N VAL A 447 -27.17 -8.47 -23.81
CA VAL A 447 -26.52 -9.77 -23.93
C VAL A 447 -25.32 -9.79 -23.00
N ILE A 448 -25.29 -10.74 -22.09
CA ILE A 448 -24.18 -10.96 -21.17
C ILE A 448 -23.31 -12.05 -21.78
N TYR A 449 -22.06 -11.69 -22.04
CA TYR A 449 -21.03 -12.62 -22.48
C TYR A 449 -20.12 -13.02 -21.32
N ARG A 450 -19.70 -14.28 -21.28
CA ARG A 450 -18.75 -14.83 -20.32
C ARG A 450 -17.74 -15.72 -21.03
N SER A 451 -16.46 -15.60 -20.67
CA SER A 451 -15.38 -16.48 -21.12
C SER A 451 -14.37 -16.73 -20.00
N GLU A 452 -13.67 -17.86 -20.04
CA GLU A 452 -12.46 -18.10 -19.23
C GLU A 452 -11.24 -17.43 -19.87
N ASP A 453 -11.30 -17.16 -21.18
CA ASP A 453 -10.30 -16.38 -21.90
C ASP A 453 -10.51 -14.88 -21.71
N SER A 454 -9.42 -14.14 -21.54
CA SER A 454 -9.44 -12.68 -21.41
C SER A 454 -9.92 -11.95 -22.67
N THR A 455 -9.90 -12.64 -23.82
CA THR A 455 -10.51 -12.19 -25.08
C THR A 455 -11.85 -12.89 -25.26
N ILE A 456 -12.94 -12.12 -25.27
CA ILE A 456 -14.29 -12.66 -25.40
C ILE A 456 -14.74 -12.55 -26.86
N ASP A 457 -14.89 -13.70 -27.53
CA ASP A 457 -15.47 -13.75 -28.88
C ASP A 457 -17.00 -13.64 -28.79
N ILE A 458 -17.54 -12.45 -29.03
CA ILE A 458 -18.98 -12.21 -29.01
C ILE A 458 -19.73 -12.80 -30.21
N SER A 459 -19.02 -13.27 -31.25
CA SER A 459 -19.64 -13.93 -32.41
C SER A 459 -20.03 -15.39 -32.11
N ASN A 460 -19.40 -16.00 -31.11
CA ASN A 460 -19.63 -17.38 -30.69
C ASN A 460 -20.77 -17.46 -29.65
N ALA A 461 -21.86 -18.15 -30.00
CA ALA A 461 -23.02 -18.31 -29.12
C ALA A 461 -22.69 -19.07 -27.81
N ASN A 462 -21.59 -19.83 -27.78
CA ASN A 462 -21.17 -20.52 -26.55
C ASN A 462 -20.77 -19.55 -25.43
N ASN A 463 -20.33 -18.34 -25.79
CA ASN A 463 -19.96 -17.29 -24.85
C ASN A 463 -21.17 -16.48 -24.37
N ILE A 464 -22.37 -16.66 -24.95
CA ILE A 464 -23.59 -16.04 -24.43
C ILE A 464 -23.96 -16.76 -23.13
N LEU A 465 -23.82 -16.04 -22.02
CA LEU A 465 -24.27 -16.51 -20.72
C LEU A 465 -25.78 -16.34 -20.59
N ALA A 466 -26.27 -15.14 -20.90
CA ALA A 466 -27.67 -14.79 -20.78
C ALA A 466 -28.06 -13.63 -21.70
N ILE A 467 -29.35 -13.52 -21.96
CA ILE A 467 -29.97 -12.33 -22.55
C ILE A 467 -30.99 -11.85 -21.52
N THR A 468 -30.93 -10.58 -21.13
CA THR A 468 -31.92 -10.04 -20.19
C THR A 468 -33.31 -10.02 -20.86
N ASN A 469 -34.36 -10.21 -20.07
CA ASN A 469 -35.72 -10.22 -20.59
C ASN A 469 -36.25 -8.80 -20.86
N THR A 470 -35.67 -7.81 -20.17
CA THR A 470 -35.97 -6.37 -20.28
C THR A 470 -34.67 -5.57 -20.26
N ASP A 471 -34.75 -4.25 -20.19
CA ASP A 471 -33.63 -3.30 -20.15
C ASP A 471 -32.99 -3.16 -18.75
N THR A 472 -33.10 -4.20 -17.91
CA THR A 472 -32.43 -4.23 -16.61
C THR A 472 -30.92 -4.15 -16.77
N SER A 473 -30.28 -3.26 -16.02
CA SER A 473 -28.85 -3.01 -16.10
C SER A 473 -28.01 -3.80 -15.08
N ALA A 474 -28.51 -4.98 -14.68
CA ALA A 474 -27.87 -5.86 -13.72
C ALA A 474 -28.18 -7.33 -14.03
N TYR A 475 -27.25 -8.22 -13.68
CA TYR A 475 -27.40 -9.66 -13.82
C TYR A 475 -26.66 -10.41 -12.72
N ALA A 476 -27.22 -11.52 -12.23
CA ALA A 476 -26.56 -12.40 -11.26
C ALA A 476 -26.21 -13.73 -11.93
N ASP A 477 -24.91 -13.96 -12.17
CA ASP A 477 -24.39 -15.24 -12.63
C ASP A 477 -24.29 -16.20 -11.43
N LYS A 478 -25.15 -17.22 -11.45
CA LYS A 478 -25.21 -18.29 -10.44
C LYS A 478 -24.65 -19.62 -10.95
N THR A 479 -24.01 -19.60 -12.13
CA THR A 479 -23.56 -20.80 -12.84
C THR A 479 -22.03 -20.89 -12.93
N GLY A 480 -21.32 -19.91 -12.37
CA GLY A 480 -19.87 -19.91 -12.31
C GLY A 480 -19.35 -21.06 -11.45
N ILE A 481 -18.26 -21.70 -11.91
CA ILE A 481 -17.58 -22.72 -11.13
C ILE A 481 -16.69 -22.04 -10.08
N PRO A 482 -16.76 -22.45 -8.80
CA PRO A 482 -15.94 -21.87 -7.74
C PRO A 482 -14.44 -21.95 -8.08
N GLY A 483 -13.70 -20.86 -7.84
CA GLY A 483 -12.26 -20.78 -8.13
C GLY A 483 -11.90 -20.55 -9.61
N THR A 484 -12.88 -20.53 -10.52
CA THR A 484 -12.63 -20.25 -11.94
C THR A 484 -12.62 -18.74 -12.21
N THR A 485 -11.67 -18.28 -13.03
CA THR A 485 -11.63 -16.90 -13.50
C THR A 485 -12.52 -16.74 -14.70
N TYR A 486 -13.43 -15.77 -14.64
CA TYR A 486 -14.32 -15.41 -15.72
C TYR A 486 -14.16 -13.95 -16.08
N TYR A 487 -14.14 -13.69 -17.39
CA TYR A 487 -14.22 -12.37 -17.98
C TYR A 487 -15.62 -12.17 -18.56
N TYR A 488 -16.13 -10.95 -18.37
CA TYR A 488 -17.47 -10.55 -18.80
C TYR A 488 -17.40 -9.31 -19.69
N THR A 489 -18.32 -9.26 -20.64
CA THR A 489 -18.70 -8.05 -21.37
C THR A 489 -20.19 -8.06 -21.63
N VAL A 490 -20.78 -6.88 -21.85
CA VAL A 490 -22.21 -6.72 -22.12
C VAL A 490 -22.41 -5.93 -23.40
N THR A 491 -23.37 -6.34 -24.22
CA THR A 491 -23.88 -5.57 -25.37
C THR A 491 -25.36 -5.24 -25.15
N ALA A 492 -25.84 -4.17 -25.79
CA ALA A 492 -27.24 -3.77 -25.82
C ALA A 492 -27.93 -4.24 -27.11
N LEU A 493 -29.23 -4.50 -27.02
CA LEU A 493 -30.11 -4.83 -28.15
C LEU A 493 -31.29 -3.87 -28.22
N ASP A 494 -31.64 -3.47 -29.43
CA ASP A 494 -32.90 -2.78 -29.75
C ASP A 494 -34.03 -3.76 -30.14
N HIS A 495 -35.17 -3.21 -30.56
CA HIS A 495 -36.35 -3.97 -31.02
C HIS A 495 -36.09 -4.89 -32.23
N PHE A 496 -35.12 -4.57 -33.08
CA PHE A 496 -34.72 -5.38 -34.23
C PHE A 496 -33.48 -6.23 -33.95
N HIS A 497 -33.05 -6.29 -32.68
CA HIS A 497 -31.87 -7.00 -32.23
C HIS A 497 -30.58 -6.56 -32.92
N ASN A 498 -30.50 -5.30 -33.39
CA ASN A 498 -29.19 -4.72 -33.68
C ASN A 498 -28.44 -4.64 -32.35
N GLU A 499 -27.16 -5.02 -32.41
CA GLU A 499 -26.36 -5.25 -31.23
C GLU A 499 -25.27 -4.21 -31.17
N SER A 500 -25.16 -3.53 -30.02
CA SER A 500 -24.19 -2.48 -29.80
C SER A 500 -22.75 -3.02 -29.86
N GLU A 501 -21.81 -2.09 -29.90
CA GLU A 501 -20.44 -2.36 -29.47
C GLU A 501 -20.41 -2.87 -28.01
N VAL A 502 -19.31 -3.54 -27.65
CA VAL A 502 -19.12 -4.11 -26.31
C VAL A 502 -18.87 -3.05 -25.25
N SER A 503 -19.33 -3.31 -24.02
CA SER A 503 -18.91 -2.56 -22.84
C SER A 503 -17.40 -2.71 -22.57
N ASN A 504 -16.90 -2.02 -21.54
CA ASN A 504 -15.62 -2.40 -20.95
C ASN A 504 -15.65 -3.86 -20.50
N ARG A 505 -14.49 -4.51 -20.53
CA ARG A 505 -14.32 -5.84 -19.96
C ARG A 505 -14.16 -5.73 -18.44
N ALA A 506 -14.77 -6.66 -17.71
CA ALA A 506 -14.57 -6.85 -16.28
C ALA A 506 -14.34 -8.33 -15.97
N SER A 507 -13.76 -8.66 -14.81
CA SER A 507 -13.58 -10.04 -14.38
C SER A 507 -13.95 -10.21 -12.91
N ASN A 508 -14.13 -11.47 -12.49
CA ASN A 508 -14.32 -11.82 -11.09
C ASN A 508 -13.00 -11.98 -10.30
N LEU A 509 -11.89 -11.49 -10.86
CA LEU A 509 -10.56 -11.55 -10.25
C LEU A 509 -10.24 -10.22 -9.58
N PRO A 510 -9.76 -10.20 -8.32
CA PRO A 510 -9.22 -8.98 -7.74
C PRO A 510 -8.02 -8.46 -8.56
N PRO A 511 -7.76 -7.15 -8.56
CA PRO A 511 -6.57 -6.59 -9.16
C PRO A 511 -5.30 -7.28 -8.67
N ALA A 512 -4.40 -7.65 -9.58
CA ALA A 512 -3.08 -8.14 -9.19
C ALA A 512 -2.24 -6.94 -8.75
N ILE A 513 -1.83 -6.88 -7.48
CA ILE A 513 -1.00 -5.81 -6.94
C ILE A 513 0.38 -6.35 -6.53
N VAL A 514 1.43 -5.63 -6.92
CA VAL A 514 2.81 -5.89 -6.53
C VAL A 514 3.31 -4.68 -5.75
N CYS A 515 3.82 -4.93 -4.55
CA CYS A 515 4.33 -3.90 -3.65
C CYS A 515 5.72 -3.41 -4.09
N PRO A 516 6.13 -2.20 -3.66
CA PRO A 516 7.54 -1.82 -3.72
C PRO A 516 8.40 -2.79 -2.89
N PRO A 517 9.73 -2.82 -3.10
CA PRO A 517 10.66 -3.53 -2.23
C PRO A 517 10.58 -3.04 -0.78
N ASP A 518 11.14 -3.81 0.15
CA ASP A 518 11.27 -3.39 1.56
C ASP A 518 12.00 -2.04 1.67
N GLN A 519 11.57 -1.22 2.62
CA GLN A 519 12.02 0.16 2.81
C GLN A 519 12.83 0.28 4.10
N THR A 520 13.86 1.10 4.09
CA THR A 520 14.57 1.52 5.32
C THR A 520 14.31 2.99 5.55
N LEU A 521 13.80 3.32 6.74
CA LEU A 521 13.47 4.68 7.16
C LEU A 521 14.24 5.02 8.42
N TYR A 522 14.48 6.31 8.64
CA TYR A 522 15.27 6.82 9.77
C TYR A 522 14.44 7.75 10.63
N LEU A 523 14.59 7.64 11.95
CA LEU A 523 13.96 8.52 12.92
C LEU A 523 14.50 9.96 12.79
N ASP A 524 13.67 10.95 13.11
CA ASP A 524 14.10 12.33 13.26
C ASP A 524 14.63 12.62 14.68
N ALA A 525 15.09 13.84 14.92
CA ALA A 525 15.65 14.27 16.21
C ALA A 525 14.67 14.19 17.41
N SER A 526 13.37 13.98 17.16
CA SER A 526 12.35 13.74 18.19
C SER A 526 12.01 12.25 18.35
N CYS A 527 12.75 11.37 17.66
CA CYS A 527 12.59 9.93 17.67
C CYS A 527 11.24 9.46 17.16
N ALA A 528 10.74 10.26 16.23
CA ALA A 528 9.54 10.02 15.49
C ALA A 528 9.85 9.96 14.00
N LEU A 529 8.95 9.32 13.26
CA LEU A 529 8.93 9.30 11.81
C LEU A 529 7.47 9.36 11.37
N VAL A 530 7.21 10.13 10.32
CA VAL A 530 5.92 10.13 9.64
C VAL A 530 5.98 9.12 8.49
N LEU A 531 5.13 8.09 8.53
CA LEU A 531 5.10 7.04 7.52
C LEU A 531 4.76 7.63 6.12
N PRO A 532 5.62 7.44 5.11
CA PRO A 532 5.35 7.92 3.75
C PRO A 532 4.13 7.26 3.08
N ASP A 533 3.68 7.87 1.99
CA ASP A 533 2.67 7.30 1.10
C ASP A 533 3.33 6.44 0.01
N TYR A 534 3.02 5.14 0.02
CA TYR A 534 3.51 4.15 -0.94
C TYR A 534 2.47 3.74 -1.98
N THR A 535 1.25 4.30 -1.94
CA THR A 535 0.15 3.90 -2.84
C THR A 535 0.49 4.08 -4.32
N THR A 536 1.30 5.08 -4.65
CA THR A 536 1.74 5.38 -6.03
C THR A 536 2.93 4.54 -6.50
N GLN A 537 3.57 3.79 -5.60
CA GLN A 537 4.73 2.94 -5.90
C GLN A 537 4.34 1.48 -6.20
N ALA A 538 3.10 1.09 -5.90
CA ALA A 538 2.60 -0.23 -6.25
C ALA A 538 2.37 -0.36 -7.76
N LEU A 539 2.63 -1.56 -8.29
CA LEU A 539 2.24 -1.93 -9.64
C LEU A 539 0.94 -2.72 -9.58
N VAL A 540 -0.12 -2.17 -10.18
CA VAL A 540 -1.43 -2.82 -10.32
C VAL A 540 -1.58 -3.31 -11.75
N ASN A 541 -1.78 -4.61 -11.93
CA ASN A 541 -1.82 -5.28 -13.23
C ASN A 541 -0.61 -4.92 -14.12
N GLY A 542 0.56 -4.72 -13.52
CA GLY A 542 1.80 -4.35 -14.20
C GLY A 542 1.97 -2.87 -14.53
N GLN A 543 1.11 -1.97 -14.04
CA GLN A 543 1.21 -0.51 -14.26
C GLN A 543 1.09 0.29 -12.96
N THR A 544 1.72 1.47 -12.88
CA THR A 544 1.74 2.34 -11.69
C THR A 544 0.46 3.13 -11.47
N ALA A 545 -0.44 3.18 -12.46
CA ALA A 545 -1.73 3.87 -12.38
C ALA A 545 -2.76 3.16 -13.25
N ALA A 546 -3.44 2.16 -12.69
CA ALA A 546 -4.50 1.45 -13.41
C ALA A 546 -5.82 2.26 -13.34
N PRO A 547 -6.41 2.68 -14.48
CA PRO A 547 -7.67 3.41 -14.49
C PRO A 547 -8.80 2.63 -13.80
N GLY A 548 -9.55 3.30 -12.93
CA GLY A 548 -10.71 2.70 -12.25
C GLY A 548 -10.38 1.77 -11.08
N ILE A 549 -9.12 1.77 -10.59
CA ILE A 549 -8.69 1.03 -9.40
C ILE A 549 -8.22 2.01 -8.33
N VAL A 550 -8.70 1.83 -7.10
CA VAL A 550 -8.31 2.63 -5.92
C VAL A 550 -7.28 1.85 -5.12
N VAL A 551 -6.11 2.45 -4.86
CA VAL A 551 -5.07 1.87 -3.99
C VAL A 551 -5.10 2.56 -2.65
N THR A 552 -5.14 1.79 -1.56
CA THR A 552 -5.10 2.28 -0.18
C THR A 552 -3.96 1.62 0.59
N GLN A 553 -3.52 2.26 1.67
CA GLN A 553 -2.41 1.82 2.51
C GLN A 553 -2.84 1.68 3.97
N THR A 554 -2.39 0.62 4.64
CA THR A 554 -2.49 0.44 6.10
C THR A 554 -1.13 0.03 6.67
N PRO A 555 -0.58 0.73 7.69
CA PRO A 555 -1.08 1.96 8.32
C PRO A 555 -1.17 3.15 7.34
N ALA A 556 -2.09 4.07 7.57
CA ALA A 556 -2.32 5.21 6.67
C ALA A 556 -1.06 6.06 6.51
N ALA A 557 -0.86 6.63 5.32
CA ALA A 557 0.19 7.63 5.13
C ALA A 557 -0.01 8.78 6.12
N GLY A 558 1.09 9.30 6.68
CA GLY A 558 1.02 10.28 7.76
C GLY A 558 0.97 9.70 9.18
N THR A 559 0.88 8.37 9.35
CA THR A 559 0.93 7.75 10.68
C THR A 559 2.26 8.08 11.36
N LEU A 560 2.19 8.60 12.59
CA LEU A 560 3.36 8.85 13.42
C LEU A 560 3.86 7.54 14.04
N ILE A 561 5.13 7.25 13.82
CA ILE A 561 5.84 6.08 14.34
C ILE A 561 6.86 6.59 15.35
N ASN A 562 6.90 6.00 16.55
CA ASN A 562 7.89 6.33 17.57
C ASN A 562 8.81 5.14 17.79
N GLY A 563 10.12 5.40 17.88
CA GLY A 563 11.15 4.40 18.13
C GLY A 563 11.42 3.44 16.96
N SER A 564 12.51 2.68 17.09
CA SER A 564 12.96 1.69 16.10
C SER A 564 12.07 0.45 16.12
N GLN A 565 11.52 0.09 14.97
CA GLN A 565 10.64 -1.08 14.79
C GLN A 565 10.45 -1.44 13.31
N ASP A 566 10.07 -2.69 13.05
CA ASP A 566 9.60 -3.10 11.73
C ASP A 566 8.08 -2.88 11.61
N ILE A 567 7.67 -2.24 10.52
CA ILE A 567 6.26 -1.97 10.20
C ILE A 567 5.87 -2.76 8.95
N ILE A 568 4.84 -3.60 9.05
CA ILE A 568 4.26 -4.24 7.87
C ILE A 568 3.29 -3.25 7.21
N VAL A 569 3.67 -2.74 6.05
CA VAL A 569 2.80 -1.88 5.23
C VAL A 569 2.01 -2.76 4.28
N THR A 570 0.68 -2.70 4.38
CA THR A 570 -0.24 -3.40 3.48
C THR A 570 -0.82 -2.42 2.47
N LEU A 571 -0.61 -2.69 1.18
CA LEU A 571 -1.27 -1.97 0.09
C LEU A 571 -2.43 -2.81 -0.44
N SER A 572 -3.59 -2.18 -0.61
CA SER A 572 -4.82 -2.82 -1.10
C SER A 572 -5.31 -2.11 -2.36
N ALA A 573 -5.41 -2.83 -3.48
CA ALA A 573 -5.96 -2.35 -4.74
C ALA A 573 -7.38 -2.87 -4.95
N THR A 574 -8.35 -1.97 -5.02
CA THR A 574 -9.77 -2.29 -5.16
C THR A 574 -10.31 -1.78 -6.50
N ASP A 575 -10.89 -2.67 -7.30
CA ASP A 575 -11.53 -2.29 -8.57
C ASP A 575 -12.93 -1.66 -8.37
N ALA A 576 -13.55 -1.18 -9.46
CA ALA A 576 -14.91 -0.63 -9.44
C ALA A 576 -15.99 -1.64 -9.03
N GLY A 577 -15.70 -2.95 -9.07
CA GLY A 577 -16.55 -4.02 -8.53
C GLY A 577 -16.33 -4.29 -7.04
N GLY A 578 -15.39 -3.61 -6.38
CA GLY A 578 -15.05 -3.85 -4.99
C GLY A 578 -14.14 -5.07 -4.76
N ASN A 579 -13.68 -5.75 -5.82
CA ASN A 579 -12.72 -6.85 -5.67
C ASN A 579 -11.37 -6.26 -5.25
N THR A 580 -10.78 -6.80 -4.18
CA THR A 580 -9.58 -6.24 -3.58
C THR A 580 -8.43 -7.24 -3.62
N GLY A 581 -7.32 -6.84 -4.22
CA GLY A 581 -6.02 -7.52 -4.12
C GLY A 581 -5.15 -6.83 -3.09
N VAL A 582 -4.30 -7.58 -2.39
CA VAL A 582 -3.40 -7.05 -1.36
C VAL A 582 -1.97 -7.50 -1.60
N CYS A 583 -1.02 -6.64 -1.22
CA CYS A 583 0.38 -7.01 -1.07
C CYS A 583 0.93 -6.37 0.21
N GLN A 584 2.04 -6.92 0.70
CA GLN A 584 2.70 -6.44 1.92
C GLN A 584 4.21 -6.31 1.67
N PHE A 585 4.82 -5.31 2.30
CA PHE A 585 6.27 -5.15 2.39
C PHE A 585 6.64 -4.61 3.78
N THR A 586 7.90 -4.74 4.14
CA THR A 586 8.41 -4.28 5.44
C THR A 586 9.04 -2.90 5.30
N ALA A 587 8.64 -1.97 6.16
CA ALA A 587 9.34 -0.71 6.39
C ALA A 587 10.10 -0.82 7.72
N THR A 588 11.42 -1.00 7.65
CA THR A 588 12.30 -1.08 8.82
C THR A 588 12.71 0.33 9.24
N VAL A 589 12.26 0.74 10.41
CA VAL A 589 12.61 2.03 11.02
C VAL A 589 13.82 1.85 11.91
N LYS A 590 14.89 2.58 11.60
CA LYS A 590 16.16 2.53 12.33
C LYS A 590 16.48 3.87 12.98
N ASP A 591 17.13 3.78 14.13
CA ASP A 591 17.84 4.90 14.71
C ASP A 591 19.25 5.00 14.11
N ASN A 592 19.60 6.21 13.67
CA ASN A 592 20.93 6.57 13.17
C ASN A 592 21.48 7.85 13.84
N LEU A 593 20.85 8.29 14.93
CA LEU A 593 21.25 9.45 15.70
C LEU A 593 22.30 9.01 16.71
N ALA A 594 23.43 9.69 16.74
CA ALA A 594 24.45 9.40 17.75
C ALA A 594 24.13 10.13 19.06
N PRO A 595 24.45 9.54 20.23
CA PRO A 595 24.29 10.19 21.52
C PRO A 595 24.96 11.57 21.60
N VAL A 596 24.37 12.50 22.33
CA VAL A 596 24.97 13.82 22.57
C VAL A 596 25.69 13.83 23.92
N ILE A 597 27.02 13.96 23.91
CA ILE A 597 27.84 14.03 25.12
C ILE A 597 27.87 15.47 25.67
N THR A 598 27.64 15.60 26.98
CA THR A 598 27.77 16.83 27.75
C THR A 598 28.76 16.60 28.91
N ALA A 599 29.76 17.46 29.07
CA ALA A 599 30.64 17.39 30.23
C ALA A 599 29.92 17.85 31.51
N LEU A 600 30.17 17.19 32.65
CA LEU A 600 29.57 17.61 33.92
C LEU A 600 30.20 18.89 34.50
N ASP A 601 31.46 19.16 34.16
CA ASP A 601 32.16 20.40 34.50
C ASP A 601 32.28 21.30 33.26
N PRO A 602 31.80 22.55 33.28
CA PRO A 602 31.97 23.51 32.18
C PRO A 602 33.43 23.78 31.77
N ALA A 603 34.40 23.58 32.66
CA ALA A 603 35.83 23.70 32.35
C ALA A 603 36.38 22.53 31.53
N LEU A 604 35.65 21.41 31.48
CA LEU A 604 36.00 20.20 30.76
C LEU A 604 35.48 20.29 29.31
N THR A 605 36.34 20.72 28.39
CA THR A 605 36.02 20.78 26.95
C THR A 605 36.81 19.74 26.17
N ASN A 606 36.30 19.33 25.00
CA ASN A 606 36.96 18.32 24.17
C ASN A 606 38.36 18.81 23.73
N GLY A 607 39.39 18.04 24.04
CA GLY A 607 40.80 18.37 23.84
C GLY A 607 41.44 19.25 24.92
N SER A 608 40.71 19.61 25.99
CA SER A 608 41.26 20.44 27.08
C SER A 608 42.31 19.71 27.92
N ILE A 609 43.13 20.49 28.65
CA ILE A 609 44.09 19.98 29.63
C ILE A 609 43.62 20.41 31.02
N GLN A 610 43.36 19.45 31.89
CA GLN A 610 42.94 19.65 33.27
C GLN A 610 44.13 19.39 34.19
N VAL A 611 44.57 20.41 34.92
CA VAL A 611 45.77 20.35 35.77
C VAL A 611 45.37 20.10 37.22
N PHE A 612 45.86 19.01 37.80
CA PHE A 612 45.67 18.67 39.22
C PHE A 612 47.02 18.52 39.91
N ASN A 613 47.03 18.70 41.23
CA ASN A 613 48.20 18.37 42.03
C ASN A 613 48.08 16.93 42.57
N THR A 614 49.20 16.36 43.01
CA THR A 614 49.22 15.13 43.80
C THR A 614 48.42 15.28 45.10
N ASP A 615 47.80 14.18 45.53
CA ASP A 615 47.11 14.07 46.81
C ASP A 615 48.12 14.21 47.96
N SER A 616 47.71 14.78 49.09
CA SER A 616 48.63 15.00 50.23
C SER A 616 49.27 13.68 50.67
N ALA A 617 50.60 13.69 50.81
CA ALA A 617 51.41 12.53 51.19
C ALA A 617 51.32 11.30 50.25
N ALA A 618 50.77 11.44 49.04
CA ALA A 618 50.69 10.37 48.05
C ALA A 618 51.08 10.86 46.66
N CYS A 619 51.97 10.15 45.97
CA CYS A 619 52.41 10.53 44.63
C CYS A 619 51.43 10.14 43.51
N GLN A 620 50.17 10.54 43.66
CA GLN A 620 49.08 10.26 42.74
C GLN A 620 47.94 11.25 42.94
N PHE A 621 47.07 11.39 41.96
CA PHE A 621 45.80 12.13 42.06
C PHE A 621 44.64 11.17 41.91
N THR A 622 43.72 11.15 42.88
CA THR A 622 42.52 10.32 42.81
C THR A 622 41.34 11.15 42.32
N ALA A 623 40.79 10.82 41.16
CA ALA A 623 39.69 11.58 40.57
C ALA A 623 38.39 11.43 41.38
N GLY A 624 37.64 12.53 41.50
CA GLY A 624 36.22 12.51 41.87
C GLY A 624 35.35 12.50 40.62
N THR A 625 34.10 12.96 40.73
CA THR A 625 33.15 13.00 39.60
C THR A 625 33.32 14.20 38.68
N GLN A 626 34.25 15.12 38.98
CA GLN A 626 34.49 16.33 38.18
C GLN A 626 35.06 16.06 36.78
N LEU A 627 35.55 14.84 36.54
CA LEU A 627 36.04 14.40 35.24
C LEU A 627 35.00 13.56 34.49
N ASP A 628 33.80 13.39 35.01
CA ASP A 628 32.78 12.57 34.38
C ASP A 628 32.08 13.35 33.25
N ILE A 629 31.52 12.58 32.32
CA ILE A 629 30.62 13.08 31.28
C ILE A 629 29.21 12.54 31.53
N SER A 630 28.20 13.23 31.02
CA SER A 630 26.88 12.68 30.79
C SER A 630 26.59 12.65 29.29
N ALA A 631 25.62 11.85 28.89
CA ALA A 631 25.11 11.84 27.54
C ALA A 631 23.60 11.67 27.55
N THR A 632 22.96 12.22 26.54
CA THR A 632 21.54 12.02 26.26
C THR A 632 21.40 11.55 24.83
N ASP A 633 20.49 10.62 24.60
CA ASP A 633 20.03 10.27 23.28
C ASP A 633 18.51 10.50 23.21
N GLY A 634 18.02 10.99 22.08
CA GLY A 634 16.60 11.30 21.93
C GLY A 634 15.72 10.05 21.91
N CYS A 635 16.27 8.92 21.46
CA CYS A 635 15.57 7.70 21.08
C CYS A 635 15.77 6.62 22.15
N ASP A 636 16.93 6.63 22.79
CA ASP A 636 17.33 5.65 23.78
C ASP A 636 17.47 6.24 25.19
N THR A 637 16.85 5.55 26.15
CA THR A 637 17.00 5.88 27.59
C THR A 637 18.18 5.16 28.24
N SER A 638 18.73 4.15 27.58
CA SER A 638 19.85 3.34 28.06
C SER A 638 21.06 3.60 27.18
N LEU A 639 22.14 4.11 27.77
CA LEU A 639 23.39 4.40 27.06
C LEU A 639 24.55 3.66 27.72
N THR A 640 25.43 3.10 26.90
CA THR A 640 26.63 2.40 27.36
C THR A 640 27.82 3.36 27.34
N TYR A 641 28.44 3.57 28.50
CA TYR A 641 29.63 4.41 28.65
C TYR A 641 30.89 3.55 28.73
N SER A 642 31.95 4.00 28.07
CA SER A 642 33.29 3.45 28.25
C SER A 642 34.35 4.54 28.16
N TYR A 643 35.49 4.31 28.80
CA TYR A 643 36.66 5.17 28.63
C TYR A 643 37.96 4.37 28.48
N VAL A 644 38.94 5.02 27.85
CA VAL A 644 40.32 4.55 27.72
C VAL A 644 41.25 5.59 28.32
N LEU A 645 42.16 5.14 29.19
CA LEU A 645 43.24 5.97 29.75
C LEU A 645 44.54 5.68 29.02
N THR A 646 45.19 6.72 28.51
CA THR A 646 46.49 6.60 27.83
C THR A 646 47.54 7.39 28.59
N TYR A 647 48.49 6.69 29.21
CA TYR A 647 49.59 7.29 29.99
C TYR A 647 50.93 6.92 29.34
N LYS A 648 51.81 7.91 29.14
CA LYS A 648 53.11 7.74 28.44
C LYS A 648 52.99 7.03 27.08
N GLY A 649 51.90 7.29 26.35
CA GLY A 649 51.65 6.70 25.03
C GLY A 649 51.16 5.24 25.05
N VAL A 650 50.92 4.66 26.22
CA VAL A 650 50.36 3.30 26.37
C VAL A 650 48.89 3.41 26.76
N ALA A 651 48.00 2.91 25.90
CA ALA A 651 46.57 2.86 26.16
C ALA A 651 46.22 1.64 27.02
N ALA A 652 45.46 1.84 28.09
CA ALA A 652 44.88 0.77 28.88
C ALA A 652 43.72 0.08 28.13
N ALA A 653 43.31 -1.09 28.63
CA ALA A 653 42.09 -1.73 28.14
C ALA A 653 40.87 -0.81 28.38
N PRO A 654 39.89 -0.76 27.46
CA PRO A 654 38.66 0.01 27.67
C PRO A 654 37.92 -0.44 28.93
N VAL A 655 37.49 0.52 29.74
CA VAL A 655 36.72 0.29 30.97
C VAL A 655 35.27 0.68 30.71
N ALA A 656 34.34 -0.26 30.89
CA ALA A 656 32.91 -0.02 30.78
C ALA A 656 32.38 0.58 32.09
N ALA A 657 32.43 1.91 32.20
CA ALA A 657 31.96 2.66 33.35
C ALA A 657 31.56 4.07 32.92
N SER A 658 30.62 4.68 33.65
CA SER A 658 30.14 6.05 33.44
C SER A 658 30.82 7.09 34.34
N SER A 659 31.78 6.67 35.17
CA SER A 659 32.50 7.55 36.10
C SER A 659 33.96 7.17 36.22
N LEU A 660 34.81 8.19 36.38
CA LEU A 660 36.22 8.11 36.75
C LEU A 660 36.43 8.25 38.25
N GLN A 661 35.38 8.36 39.07
CA GLN A 661 35.51 8.46 40.52
C GLN A 661 36.33 7.29 41.07
N GLY A 662 37.35 7.60 41.87
CA GLY A 662 38.29 6.63 42.43
C GLY A 662 39.40 6.19 41.48
N THR A 663 39.42 6.67 40.23
CA THR A 663 40.50 6.41 39.28
C THR A 663 41.76 7.16 39.70
N VAL A 664 42.89 6.46 39.74
CA VAL A 664 44.18 6.99 40.15
C VAL A 664 44.98 7.44 38.93
N PHE A 665 45.42 8.69 38.93
CA PHE A 665 46.29 9.28 37.92
C PHE A 665 47.69 9.50 38.50
N LEU A 666 48.71 8.99 37.82
CA LEU A 666 50.12 9.19 38.19
C LEU A 666 50.65 10.54 37.67
N PRO A 667 51.72 11.09 38.26
CA PRO A 667 52.36 12.31 37.78
C PRO A 667 52.65 12.29 36.27
N GLY A 668 52.31 13.38 35.59
CA GLY A 668 52.40 13.51 34.13
C GLY A 668 51.05 13.58 33.42
N ALA A 669 51.08 13.51 32.10
CA ALA A 669 49.89 13.62 31.24
C ALA A 669 49.24 12.24 31.00
N THR A 670 47.94 12.15 31.28
CA THR A 670 47.08 11.01 30.93
C THR A 670 45.96 11.49 30.02
N LEU A 671 45.87 10.98 28.80
CA LEU A 671 44.73 11.24 27.91
C LEU A 671 43.56 10.34 28.30
N VAL A 672 42.42 10.94 28.59
CA VAL A 672 41.14 10.25 28.81
C VAL A 672 40.34 10.34 27.52
N SER A 673 39.86 9.20 27.01
CA SER A 673 38.99 9.14 25.83
C SER A 673 37.72 8.38 26.16
N TRP A 674 36.60 9.09 26.23
CA TRP A 674 35.27 8.54 26.43
C TRP A 674 34.63 8.13 25.10
N THR A 675 33.89 7.02 25.13
CA THR A 675 32.99 6.58 24.06
C THR A 675 31.64 6.24 24.67
N VAL A 676 30.58 6.86 24.15
CA VAL A 676 29.19 6.55 24.53
C VAL A 676 28.50 5.92 23.33
N THR A 677 27.85 4.78 23.55
CA THR A 677 27.12 4.01 22.53
C THR A 677 25.65 3.89 22.92
N ASP A 678 24.75 4.10 21.98
CA ASP A 678 23.31 3.84 22.15
C ASP A 678 22.94 2.36 21.93
N ASP A 679 21.65 2.02 22.01
CA ASP A 679 21.20 0.62 21.82
C ASP A 679 21.19 0.22 20.33
N ALA A 680 21.16 1.19 19.40
CA ALA A 680 21.29 0.98 17.96
C ALA A 680 22.74 0.80 17.48
N GLY A 681 23.73 1.06 18.34
CA GLY A 681 25.16 0.98 18.07
C GLY A 681 25.80 2.26 17.53
N ASN A 682 25.10 3.39 17.49
CA ASN A 682 25.71 4.68 17.14
C ASN A 682 26.58 5.18 18.30
N THR A 683 27.70 5.83 17.97
CA THR A 683 28.72 6.21 18.96
C THR A 683 29.08 7.69 18.90
N SER A 684 29.32 8.26 20.08
CA SER A 684 29.93 9.59 20.25
C SER A 684 31.18 9.49 21.12
N THR A 685 32.16 10.36 20.86
CA THR A 685 33.45 10.36 21.57
C THR A 685 33.77 11.73 22.15
N PHE A 686 34.46 11.74 23.29
CA PHE A 686 34.90 12.96 23.98
C PHE A 686 36.22 12.70 24.69
N SER A 687 37.23 13.54 24.49
CA SER A 687 38.55 13.33 25.09
C SER A 687 39.12 14.59 25.72
N TYR A 688 39.99 14.43 26.72
CA TYR A 688 40.74 15.51 27.38
C TYR A 688 41.94 14.92 28.11
N THR A 689 42.91 15.77 28.48
CA THR A 689 44.13 15.35 29.16
C THR A 689 44.10 15.73 30.63
N VAL A 690 44.35 14.77 31.53
CA VAL A 690 44.61 15.01 32.95
C VAL A 690 46.11 15.15 33.15
N GLN A 691 46.56 16.32 33.61
CA GLN A 691 47.96 16.63 33.91
C GLN A 691 48.15 16.68 35.43
N VAL A 692 48.84 15.70 36.00
CA VAL A 692 49.14 15.68 37.44
C VAL A 692 50.54 16.25 37.67
N ALA A 693 50.64 17.26 38.53
CA ALA A 693 51.89 17.92 38.93
C ALA A 693 52.17 17.74 40.42
N ASP A 694 53.43 17.64 40.80
CA ASP A 694 53.84 17.64 42.20
C ASP A 694 54.23 19.05 42.66
N LYS A 695 53.63 19.51 43.77
CA LYS A 695 53.86 20.83 44.37
C LYS A 695 54.12 20.75 45.88
N GLU A 696 54.22 19.55 46.44
CA GLU A 696 54.51 19.37 47.87
C GLU A 696 56.02 19.53 48.08
N SER A 697 56.45 20.25 49.13
CA SER A 697 57.89 20.47 49.39
C SER A 697 58.49 19.33 50.21
N PRO A 698 59.78 19.00 50.04
CA PRO A 698 60.46 17.98 50.85
C PRO A 698 60.40 18.27 52.34
N LEU A 699 60.36 17.21 53.16
CA LEU A 699 60.36 17.30 54.62
C LEU A 699 61.76 17.02 55.19
N ILE A 700 62.33 17.97 55.95
CA ILE A 700 63.59 17.80 56.70
C ILE A 700 63.27 17.47 58.17
N THR A 701 63.88 16.42 58.72
CA THR A 701 63.71 16.00 60.12
C THR A 701 65.06 15.64 60.76
N ASN A 702 65.09 15.60 62.10
CA ASN A 702 66.25 15.19 62.91
C ASN A 702 67.55 16.00 62.71
N ALA A 703 67.44 17.28 62.33
CA ALA A 703 68.61 18.14 62.13
C ALA A 703 69.39 18.40 63.42
N ALA A 704 70.66 17.99 63.48
CA ALA A 704 71.56 18.16 64.62
C ALA A 704 73.03 18.38 64.19
N VAL A 705 73.85 18.97 65.07
CA VAL A 705 75.29 19.21 64.84
C VAL A 705 76.14 18.69 66.00
N ASN A 706 77.33 18.14 65.72
CA ASN A 706 78.24 17.62 66.74
C ASN A 706 79.73 17.85 66.39
N PRO A 707 80.52 18.52 67.24
CA PRO A 707 80.10 19.19 68.47
C PRO A 707 79.35 20.50 68.17
N SER A 708 78.36 20.84 68.98
CA SER A 708 77.67 22.14 68.95
C SER A 708 78.49 23.28 69.59
N GLU A 709 79.66 22.96 70.14
CA GLU A 709 80.60 23.87 70.78
C GLU A 709 82.06 23.47 70.50
N ILE A 710 82.93 24.42 70.14
CA ILE A 710 84.34 24.18 69.81
C ILE A 710 85.30 25.01 70.69
N TRP A 711 86.22 24.34 71.39
CA TRP A 711 87.17 24.93 72.37
C TRP A 711 88.48 24.11 72.43
N PRO A 712 89.64 24.69 72.81
CA PRO A 712 89.95 26.10 73.07
C PRO A 712 90.03 26.96 71.78
N PRO A 713 89.95 28.31 71.89
CA PRO A 713 90.04 29.23 70.74
C PRO A 713 91.49 29.31 70.20
N ASN A 714 92.00 28.20 69.70
CA ASN A 714 93.39 28.01 69.32
C ASN A 714 93.65 28.24 67.83
N PHE A 715 92.70 28.83 67.11
CA PHE A 715 92.76 29.13 65.67
C PHE A 715 92.79 27.90 64.76
N GLN A 716 92.56 26.68 65.28
CA GLN A 716 92.51 25.46 64.47
C GLN A 716 91.12 25.18 63.93
N MET A 717 91.06 24.54 62.75
CA MET A 717 89.81 24.01 62.20
C MET A 717 89.37 22.78 63.00
N LYS A 718 88.09 22.71 63.33
CA LYS A 718 87.44 21.60 64.02
C LYS A 718 86.37 21.00 63.12
N ASP A 719 86.40 19.69 62.98
CA ASP A 719 85.35 18.94 62.29
C ASP A 719 84.05 18.99 63.09
N VAL A 720 82.94 19.26 62.41
CA VAL A 720 81.57 19.22 62.90
C VAL A 720 80.75 18.36 61.95
N THR A 721 80.14 17.32 62.48
CA THR A 721 79.16 16.51 61.75
C THR A 721 77.79 17.18 61.81
N VAL A 722 77.02 17.03 60.74
CA VAL A 722 75.68 17.59 60.53
C VAL A 722 74.76 16.43 60.16
N ASP A 723 73.89 16.02 61.08
CA ASP A 723 72.96 14.90 60.91
C ASP A 723 71.56 15.43 60.56
N TYR A 724 70.90 14.86 59.55
CA TYR A 724 69.50 15.12 59.20
C TYR A 724 68.94 14.04 58.26
N VAL A 725 67.62 13.98 58.11
CA VAL A 725 66.92 13.14 57.14
C VAL A 725 66.00 14.02 56.30
N ALA A 726 66.10 13.92 54.97
CA ALA A 726 65.22 14.60 54.02
C ALA A 726 64.44 13.58 53.18
N THR A 727 63.11 13.68 53.18
CA THR A 727 62.21 12.78 52.43
C THR A 727 61.14 13.56 51.69
N ASP A 728 60.69 13.03 50.56
CA ASP A 728 59.62 13.60 49.75
C ASP A 728 58.60 12.52 49.35
N ASN A 729 57.36 12.91 49.10
CA ASN A 729 56.26 11.99 48.78
C ASN A 729 56.39 11.42 47.34
N CYS A 730 57.08 12.12 46.44
CA CYS A 730 57.10 11.87 45.01
C CYS A 730 58.46 11.53 44.41
N GLY A 731 59.52 11.42 45.22
CA GLY A 731 60.80 10.97 44.71
C GLY A 731 62.01 11.19 45.63
N PRO A 732 63.22 11.00 45.09
CA PRO A 732 64.45 11.28 45.81
C PRO A 732 64.64 12.78 46.02
N VAL A 733 65.19 13.14 47.18
CA VAL A 733 65.46 14.53 47.59
C VAL A 733 66.95 14.84 47.44
N SER A 734 67.27 16.00 46.89
CA SER A 734 68.63 16.55 46.86
C SER A 734 68.84 17.52 48.02
N THR A 735 70.01 17.49 48.67
CA THR A 735 70.29 18.32 49.86
C THR A 735 71.55 19.15 49.71
N SER A 736 71.67 20.26 50.44
CA SER A 736 72.88 21.10 50.44
C SER A 736 73.07 21.81 51.79
N LEU A 737 74.33 22.17 52.11
CA LEU A 737 74.67 22.93 53.31
C LEU A 737 75.20 24.33 52.94
N ALA A 738 74.89 25.31 53.79
CA ALA A 738 75.52 26.63 53.79
C ALA A 738 75.95 26.99 55.22
N VAL A 739 77.04 27.75 55.37
CA VAL A 739 77.53 28.20 56.69
C VAL A 739 77.74 29.70 56.68
N THR A 740 77.29 30.37 57.75
CA THR A 740 77.51 31.80 58.03
C THR A 740 78.04 32.00 59.45
N SER A 741 78.57 33.18 59.77
CA SER A 741 79.04 33.50 61.13
C SER A 741 78.59 34.89 61.58
N ASN A 742 78.42 35.07 62.89
CA ASN A 742 78.13 36.37 63.50
C ASN A 742 79.36 37.30 63.62
N GLU A 743 80.56 36.82 63.32
CA GLU A 743 81.80 37.60 63.25
C GLU A 743 82.34 37.62 61.81
N PRO A 744 82.89 38.75 61.33
CA PRO A 744 83.43 38.87 59.98
C PRO A 744 84.69 38.01 59.79
N VAL A 745 84.90 37.52 58.57
CA VAL A 745 86.00 36.58 58.23
C VAL A 745 87.40 37.22 58.27
N THR A 746 87.51 38.56 58.31
CA THR A 746 88.78 39.30 58.38
C THR A 746 88.59 40.64 59.11
N GLY A 747 89.48 41.02 60.05
CA GLY A 747 89.54 42.43 60.52
C GLY A 747 89.91 42.81 61.97
N GLY A 748 90.77 42.12 62.72
CA GLY A 748 91.20 42.61 64.06
C GLY A 748 92.59 42.17 64.52
N LEU A 749 93.24 42.99 65.37
CA LEU A 749 94.66 42.92 65.79
C LEU A 749 95.12 41.63 66.53
N TYR A 750 94.26 40.60 66.60
CA TYR A 750 94.58 39.25 67.06
C TYR A 750 93.60 38.24 66.42
N GLY A 751 94.01 37.57 65.32
CA GLY A 751 93.24 36.50 64.63
C GLY A 751 92.78 36.86 63.22
N ASN A 752 93.53 36.42 62.19
CA ASN A 752 93.23 36.59 60.76
C ASN A 752 93.81 35.39 59.96
N LEU A 753 93.18 34.22 60.02
CA LEU A 753 93.49 33.09 59.13
C LEU A 753 92.22 32.64 58.41
N ALA A 754 91.97 33.16 57.20
CA ALA A 754 90.95 32.58 56.32
C ALA A 754 91.41 31.20 55.80
N PRO A 755 90.49 30.27 55.50
CA PRO A 755 89.04 30.36 55.69
C PRO A 755 88.61 30.01 57.13
N ASP A 756 87.44 30.51 57.54
CA ASP A 756 86.88 30.30 58.88
C ASP A 756 85.96 29.09 58.95
N TRP A 757 85.46 28.66 57.80
CA TRP A 757 84.79 27.39 57.64
C TRP A 757 85.11 26.77 56.28
N VAL A 758 85.00 25.45 56.20
CA VAL A 758 85.05 24.67 54.95
C VAL A 758 83.90 23.68 55.00
N ILE A 759 83.02 23.69 54.02
CA ILE A 759 82.00 22.64 53.85
C ILE A 759 82.70 21.48 53.15
N VAL A 760 82.77 20.32 53.81
CA VAL A 760 83.49 19.14 53.30
C VAL A 760 82.55 18.32 52.42
N ASP A 761 81.34 18.06 52.92
CA ASP A 761 80.26 17.42 52.20
C ASP A 761 78.90 17.80 52.85
N GLN A 762 77.83 17.14 52.44
CA GLN A 762 76.46 17.40 52.90
C GLN A 762 76.20 17.10 54.39
N HIS A 763 77.12 16.42 55.08
CA HIS A 763 77.00 16.06 56.51
C HIS A 763 78.25 16.44 57.31
N HIS A 764 79.24 17.11 56.72
CA HIS A 764 80.48 17.48 57.41
C HIS A 764 80.90 18.91 57.06
N VAL A 765 81.13 19.72 58.08
CA VAL A 765 81.75 21.04 57.95
C VAL A 765 82.94 21.15 58.90
N LYS A 766 83.97 21.90 58.52
CA LYS A 766 85.06 22.29 59.41
C LYS A 766 84.86 23.74 59.80
N LEU A 767 84.91 24.06 61.08
CA LEU A 767 84.75 25.41 61.62
C LEU A 767 85.99 25.81 62.43
N ARG A 768 86.43 27.07 62.32
CA ARG A 768 87.62 27.54 63.02
C ARG A 768 87.31 27.87 64.48
N ALA A 769 88.06 27.28 65.40
CA ALA A 769 88.00 27.56 66.83
C ALA A 769 88.75 28.87 67.15
N GLU A 770 88.14 30.01 66.82
CA GLU A 770 88.66 31.34 67.13
C GLU A 770 87.54 32.31 67.52
N ARG A 771 87.90 33.41 68.19
CA ARG A 771 86.99 34.49 68.59
C ARG A 771 87.75 35.80 68.81
N GLY A 772 87.07 36.94 68.70
CA GLY A 772 87.63 38.24 69.09
C GLY A 772 87.93 38.37 70.60
N LEU A 773 89.02 39.07 70.96
CA LEU A 773 89.49 39.29 72.35
C LEU A 773 88.49 40.04 73.27
N LEU A 774 87.60 40.84 72.67
CA LEU A 774 86.65 41.72 73.39
C LEU A 774 85.17 41.32 73.21
N GLY A 775 84.89 40.20 72.52
CA GLY A 775 83.53 39.74 72.19
C GLY A 775 82.98 38.64 73.11
N ASN A 776 81.71 38.25 72.89
CA ASN A 776 81.00 37.23 73.68
C ASN A 776 81.20 35.77 73.18
N GLY A 777 81.99 35.56 72.12
CA GLY A 777 82.20 34.27 71.46
C GLY A 777 81.60 34.24 70.06
N ARG A 778 82.13 33.33 69.22
CA ARG A 778 81.75 33.21 67.81
C ARG A 778 80.64 32.18 67.63
N ILE A 779 79.67 32.45 66.76
CA ILE A 779 78.58 31.55 66.38
C ILE A 779 78.68 31.30 64.87
N TYR A 780 78.68 30.04 64.47
CA TYR A 780 78.47 29.60 63.10
C TYR A 780 77.03 29.09 62.95
N THR A 781 76.31 29.53 61.92
CA THR A 781 74.98 29.01 61.56
C THR A 781 75.10 28.14 60.32
N ILE A 782 74.70 26.88 60.42
CA ILE A 782 74.66 25.90 59.34
C ILE A 782 73.21 25.76 58.85
N THR A 783 72.97 25.94 57.57
CA THR A 783 71.65 25.83 56.92
C THR A 783 71.61 24.60 56.01
N ILE A 784 70.66 23.70 56.24
CA ILE A 784 70.31 22.59 55.34
C ILE A 784 69.24 23.11 54.36
N THR A 785 69.38 22.84 53.07
CA THR A 785 68.33 23.01 52.05
C THR A 785 68.05 21.68 51.38
N ALA A 786 66.79 21.27 51.32
CA ALA A 786 66.33 20.07 50.64
C ALA A 786 65.45 20.45 49.44
N THR A 787 65.60 19.80 48.29
CA THR A 787 64.86 20.09 47.04
C THR A 787 64.50 18.79 46.32
N ASP A 788 63.23 18.60 45.97
CA ASP A 788 62.77 17.43 45.21
C ASP A 788 63.07 17.55 43.70
N THR A 789 62.66 16.54 42.94
CA THR A 789 62.79 16.50 41.48
C THR A 789 61.80 17.40 40.73
N ALA A 790 60.72 17.84 41.37
CA ALA A 790 59.73 18.78 40.81
C ALA A 790 60.16 20.26 41.02
N GLY A 791 61.20 20.51 41.82
CA GLY A 791 61.76 21.82 42.11
C GLY A 791 61.21 22.47 43.39
N ASN A 792 60.41 21.77 44.21
CA ASN A 792 59.95 22.32 45.48
C ASN A 792 61.05 22.16 46.55
N SER A 793 61.16 23.10 47.49
CA SER A 793 62.31 23.17 48.43
C SER A 793 61.93 23.55 49.86
N SER A 794 62.65 23.03 50.84
CA SER A 794 62.55 23.40 52.27
C SER A 794 63.93 23.61 52.90
N THR A 795 64.00 24.35 54.04
CA THR A 795 65.27 24.69 54.71
C THR A 795 65.20 24.56 56.23
N GLN A 796 66.32 24.18 56.89
CA GLN A 796 66.45 24.12 58.35
C GLN A 796 67.83 24.59 58.85
N ASN A 797 67.86 25.37 59.96
CA ASN A 797 69.09 25.96 60.51
C ASN A 797 69.56 25.31 61.82
N MET A 798 70.87 25.23 62.03
CA MET A 798 71.54 24.75 63.26
C MET A 798 72.73 25.64 63.61
N GLN A 799 73.21 25.62 64.86
CA GLN A 799 74.28 26.51 65.33
C GLN A 799 75.43 25.78 66.04
N VAL A 800 76.66 26.26 65.83
CA VAL A 800 77.88 25.82 66.54
C VAL A 800 78.60 27.03 67.12
N THR A 801 79.07 26.95 68.37
CA THR A 801 79.63 28.11 69.09
C THR A 801 81.11 27.93 69.49
N VAL A 802 81.86 29.03 69.55
CA VAL A 802 83.21 29.15 70.16
C VAL A 802 83.05 30.01 71.42
N PRO A 803 82.82 29.41 72.60
CA PRO A 803 82.37 30.12 73.80
C PRO A 803 83.51 30.89 74.49
N ARG A 804 83.16 31.74 75.45
CA ARG A 804 84.06 32.33 76.47
C ARG A 804 83.74 31.68 77.82
N VAL A 805 84.68 30.99 78.47
CA VAL A 805 84.45 30.33 79.78
C VAL A 805 85.21 31.03 80.95
N PRO A 806 84.75 30.87 82.23
CA PRO A 806 84.36 31.99 83.11
C PRO A 806 85.14 32.04 84.47
N ASN A 807 85.29 33.24 85.09
CA ASN A 807 86.05 33.59 86.33
C ASN A 807 87.61 33.62 86.23
N ASP A 808 88.15 34.82 86.03
CA ASP A 808 89.56 35.23 85.99
C ASP A 808 90.29 35.07 87.36
N PRO A 809 91.49 34.44 87.46
CA PRO A 809 92.06 33.97 88.74
C PRO A 809 93.20 34.83 89.35
N PHE A 810 93.26 36.16 89.19
CA PHE A 810 94.27 36.98 89.90
C PHE A 810 93.68 37.74 91.12
N PRO A 811 94.01 37.37 92.37
CA PRO A 811 93.59 38.13 93.55
C PRO A 811 94.28 39.52 93.59
N ASP A 812 93.54 40.54 94.00
CA ASP A 812 94.05 41.90 94.23
C ASP A 812 95.29 41.87 95.14
N GLY A 813 96.44 42.38 94.68
CA GLY A 813 97.54 42.74 95.60
C GLY A 813 98.99 42.57 95.14
N ILE A 814 99.31 42.03 93.95
CA ILE A 814 100.72 41.90 93.53
C ILE A 814 101.18 43.18 92.82
N LEU A 815 102.07 43.95 93.47
CA LEU A 815 102.76 45.11 92.89
C LEU A 815 104.22 44.74 92.60
N THR A 816 104.62 44.77 91.33
CA THR A 816 106.00 44.58 90.89
C THR A 816 106.58 45.90 90.39
N VAL A 817 107.75 46.28 90.93
CA VAL A 817 108.46 47.51 90.54
C VAL A 817 109.88 47.15 90.10
N LYS A 818 110.27 47.58 88.90
CA LYS A 818 111.65 47.44 88.40
C LYS A 818 112.17 48.77 87.87
N ALA A 819 113.41 49.10 88.22
CA ALA A 819 114.11 50.31 87.77
C ALA A 819 115.35 49.95 86.93
N PHE A 820 115.54 50.60 85.78
CA PHE A 820 116.70 50.38 84.90
C PHE A 820 117.09 51.65 84.12
N PRO A 821 118.38 51.79 83.71
CA PRO A 821 119.51 51.00 84.22
C PRO A 821 119.77 51.30 85.70
N ASN A 822 120.34 50.35 86.45
CA ASN A 822 120.70 50.54 87.87
C ASN A 822 121.93 49.68 88.21
N PRO A 823 123.14 50.26 88.36
CA PRO A 823 123.44 51.69 88.50
C PRO A 823 123.16 52.53 87.23
N SER A 824 122.85 53.82 87.39
CA SER A 824 122.64 54.76 86.26
C SER A 824 123.51 56.02 86.40
N PRO A 825 124.21 56.47 85.33
CA PRO A 825 124.82 57.80 85.30
C PRO A 825 123.77 58.90 85.00
N GLY A 826 122.60 58.53 84.48
CA GLY A 826 121.51 59.43 84.09
C GLY A 826 120.26 59.24 84.96
N GLN A 827 119.07 59.32 84.36
CA GLN A 827 117.83 59.01 85.06
C GLN A 827 117.56 57.50 85.10
N PHE A 828 116.61 57.09 85.94
CA PHE A 828 116.07 55.73 86.01
C PHE A 828 114.71 55.70 85.30
N TYR A 829 114.45 54.63 84.57
CA TYR A 829 113.13 54.25 84.05
C TYR A 829 112.52 53.21 84.97
N VAL A 830 111.32 53.48 85.49
CA VAL A 830 110.61 52.62 86.42
C VAL A 830 109.34 52.10 85.76
N ILE A 831 109.23 50.78 85.68
CA ILE A 831 108.01 50.10 85.26
C ILE A 831 107.29 49.58 86.49
N THR A 832 105.99 49.84 86.55
CA THR A 832 105.09 49.27 87.54
C THR A 832 104.06 48.40 86.86
N LEU A 833 103.91 47.19 87.39
CA LEU A 833 102.83 46.27 87.03
C LEU A 833 102.08 45.88 88.30
N SER A 834 100.78 46.13 88.30
CA SER A 834 99.86 45.85 89.39
C SER A 834 98.55 45.29 88.86
N THR A 835 98.03 44.29 89.56
CA THR A 835 96.67 43.80 89.36
C THR A 835 95.62 44.77 89.90
N SER A 836 95.99 45.72 90.77
CA SER A 836 95.09 46.75 91.29
C SER A 836 95.13 48.01 90.45
N GLN A 837 93.97 48.59 90.13
CA GLN A 837 93.84 49.87 89.40
C GLN A 837 93.99 51.12 90.30
N LYS A 838 94.24 50.95 91.61
CA LYS A 838 94.40 52.09 92.53
C LYS A 838 95.68 52.87 92.20
N PRO A 839 95.71 54.19 92.39
CA PRO A 839 96.90 54.97 92.08
C PRO A 839 98.08 54.64 93.00
N LEU A 840 99.30 54.78 92.46
CA LEU A 840 100.57 54.58 93.15
C LEU A 840 101.10 55.89 93.73
N ASN A 841 101.74 55.77 94.89
CA ASN A 841 102.48 56.84 95.54
C ASN A 841 103.93 56.43 95.73
N ILE A 842 104.88 57.29 95.40
CA ILE A 842 106.32 57.02 95.55
C ILE A 842 106.97 58.04 96.48
N VAL A 843 107.99 57.58 97.20
CA VAL A 843 108.90 58.41 98.00
C VAL A 843 110.32 57.93 97.74
N VAL A 844 111.25 58.85 97.47
CA VAL A 844 112.67 58.60 97.31
C VAL A 844 113.43 59.27 98.45
N THR A 845 114.29 58.52 99.13
CA THR A 845 115.17 59.02 100.20
C THR A 845 116.64 58.78 99.87
N ASP A 846 117.54 59.64 100.36
CA ASP A 846 118.99 59.40 100.31
C ASP A 846 119.46 58.44 101.42
N ASN A 847 120.76 58.12 101.45
CA ASN A 847 121.34 57.19 102.42
C ASN A 847 121.34 57.70 103.87
N THR A 848 121.06 58.98 104.11
CA THR A 848 120.90 59.55 105.46
C THR A 848 119.44 59.53 105.92
N GLY A 849 118.52 59.09 105.05
CA GLY A 849 117.09 59.02 105.31
C GLY A 849 116.35 60.31 104.97
N ARG A 850 117.01 61.32 104.41
CA ARG A 850 116.36 62.57 103.98
C ARG A 850 115.55 62.32 102.71
N THR A 851 114.30 62.77 102.68
CA THR A 851 113.45 62.67 101.49
C THR A 851 113.93 63.61 100.39
N ILE A 852 114.08 63.06 99.20
CA ILE A 852 114.56 63.73 97.99
C ILE A 852 113.41 64.03 97.03
N GLU A 853 112.48 63.09 96.85
CA GLU A 853 111.34 63.25 95.95
C GLU A 853 110.12 62.45 96.43
N THR A 854 108.91 62.99 96.27
CA THR A 854 107.65 62.28 96.51
C THR A 854 106.68 62.57 95.37
N ARG A 855 105.98 61.55 94.84
CA ARG A 855 104.88 61.72 93.89
C ARG A 855 103.68 60.86 94.28
N SER A 856 102.47 61.31 94.02
CA SER A 856 101.24 60.59 94.31
C SER A 856 100.30 60.55 93.11
N GLY A 857 99.36 59.61 93.10
CA GLY A 857 98.34 59.54 92.05
C GLY A 857 98.76 58.87 90.75
N LEU A 858 99.92 58.19 90.71
CA LEU A 858 100.43 57.59 89.47
C LEU A 858 99.57 56.41 89.03
N ALA A 859 99.48 56.18 87.72
CA ALA A 859 98.75 55.04 87.18
C ALA A 859 99.36 53.71 87.70
N ALA A 860 98.49 52.75 88.01
CA ALA A 860 98.89 51.45 88.55
C ALA A 860 99.87 50.67 87.64
N ASN A 861 99.64 50.77 86.33
CA ASN A 861 100.41 50.08 85.30
C ASN A 861 101.01 51.09 84.33
N GLY A 862 102.33 51.09 84.17
CA GLY A 862 102.98 52.01 83.24
C GLY A 862 104.48 52.18 83.47
N LEU A 863 105.02 53.16 82.76
CA LEU A 863 106.44 53.52 82.74
C LEU A 863 106.60 55.00 83.11
N PHE A 864 107.49 55.32 84.05
CA PHE A 864 107.84 56.71 84.40
C PHE A 864 109.33 56.87 84.76
N THR A 865 109.83 58.11 84.81
CA THR A 865 111.26 58.41 85.06
C THR A 865 111.51 59.21 86.35
N LEU A 866 112.71 59.03 86.93
CA LEU A 866 113.19 59.74 88.13
C LEU A 866 114.73 59.83 88.18
N GLY A 867 115.27 60.77 88.97
CA GLY A 867 116.70 60.84 89.30
C GLY A 867 117.62 61.53 88.30
N SER A 868 117.08 62.26 87.31
CA SER A 868 117.87 63.07 86.36
C SER A 868 118.76 64.11 87.06
N ASN A 869 118.25 64.73 88.13
CA ASN A 869 118.92 65.80 88.88
C ASN A 869 119.57 65.32 90.20
N TYR A 870 119.64 64.01 90.44
CA TYR A 870 120.24 63.48 91.67
C TYR A 870 121.76 63.55 91.57
N ARG A 871 122.43 63.91 92.68
CA ARG A 871 123.89 63.79 92.78
C ARG A 871 124.29 62.31 92.89
N ALA A 872 125.52 61.98 92.51
CA ALA A 872 126.08 60.65 92.69
C ALA A 872 125.92 60.19 94.15
N GLY A 873 125.38 58.99 94.34
CA GLY A 873 124.98 58.50 95.66
C GLY A 873 123.97 57.35 95.60
N THR A 874 123.69 56.79 96.77
CA THR A 874 122.68 55.74 96.94
C THR A 874 121.36 56.33 97.42
N TYR A 875 120.28 55.94 96.76
CA TYR A 875 118.90 56.34 97.08
C TYR A 875 118.01 55.10 97.24
N TYR A 876 116.87 55.27 97.91
CA TYR A 876 115.86 54.22 98.08
C TYR A 876 114.50 54.73 97.60
N LEU A 877 113.97 54.10 96.55
CA LEU A 877 112.64 54.37 96.02
C LEU A 877 111.64 53.43 96.69
N GLN A 878 110.74 53.97 97.51
CA GLN A 878 109.59 53.25 98.03
C GLN A 878 108.36 53.58 97.19
N VAL A 879 107.73 52.57 96.60
CA VAL A 879 106.45 52.65 95.88
C VAL A 879 105.37 51.99 96.71
N LYS A 880 104.29 52.71 96.99
CA LYS A 880 103.14 52.30 97.79
C LYS A 880 101.86 52.31 96.97
N GLN A 881 101.08 51.25 97.11
CA GLN A 881 99.72 51.12 96.57
C GLN A 881 98.81 50.59 97.67
N GLY A 882 98.06 51.50 98.30
CA GLY A 882 97.32 51.17 99.53
C GLY A 882 98.27 50.68 100.63
N ASN A 883 98.02 49.47 101.16
CA ASN A 883 98.82 48.87 102.22
C ASN A 883 100.09 48.16 101.71
N ASN A 884 100.22 47.94 100.41
CA ASN A 884 101.38 47.27 99.81
C ASN A 884 102.47 48.29 99.50
N ALA A 885 103.71 47.98 99.88
CA ALA A 885 104.89 48.82 99.63
C ALA A 885 106.05 47.98 99.11
N GLN A 886 106.75 48.47 98.09
CA GLN A 886 107.95 47.89 97.52
C GLN A 886 109.06 48.93 97.52
N THR A 887 110.25 48.57 98.03
CA THR A 887 111.40 49.49 98.07
C THR A 887 112.52 48.97 97.18
N VAL A 888 112.99 49.80 96.25
CA VAL A 888 114.08 49.50 95.32
C VAL A 888 115.27 50.41 95.64
N LYS A 889 116.44 49.83 95.88
CA LYS A 889 117.70 50.57 96.04
C LYS A 889 118.18 51.06 94.67
N LEU A 890 118.49 52.34 94.55
CA LEU A 890 118.98 52.99 93.34
C LEU A 890 120.39 53.51 93.56
N ILE A 891 121.29 53.25 92.61
CA ILE A 891 122.68 53.71 92.65
C ILE A 891 122.89 54.69 91.49
N LYS A 892 123.04 55.97 91.82
CA LYS A 892 123.36 57.05 90.89
C LYS A 892 124.88 57.20 90.86
N LEU A 893 125.49 56.97 89.69
CA LEU A 893 126.94 57.05 89.50
C LEU A 893 127.45 58.49 89.46
#